data_AF-A0A1D7Y001-F1
#
_entry.id   AF-A0A1D7Y001-F1
#
_cell.length_a   1.000
_cell.length_b   1.000
_cell.length_c   1.000
_cell.angle_alpha   90.00
_cell.angle_beta   90.00
_cell.angle_gamma   90.00
#
_symmetry.space_group_name_H-M   'P 1'
#
loop_
_entity.id
_entity.type
_entity.pdbx_description
1 polymer ?
#
loop_
_entity_poly.entity_id
_entity_poly.type
_entity_poly.pdbx_seq_one_letter_code
_entity_poly.pdbx_strand_id
1 'polypeptide(L)'
;MSLSNEEIYELEQLLYQEDVDNSKDDLFKFTQTTFKKFKPEWFHKTFYDILNRFAHKEIKNLIVTMPPQHGKKIIDSVLVLTTKGFKQHGNLKRGDFVFDRFGKPTKVLNVLNKSDKPDCEFLITFTDGQKIQCHAQHEWVVFDRSKGREIKCETQYLFSQKYFSGTFKKRCRFQVDSNYLVLFDKKELTIHPYFLGLWLGDGQVSAPTITHHFDDYKSIDKIISLGYKKTSFSVHKDTGVITSRFFGDTFQSFKKINFAHPKGDIKHIPLEYKLSTVNDRLELLAGLIDSDGYVYLNNGRVTFSNINKRLIYDVKDICVSLGFRTTICEFEPIVSTSGIIGRNKVYQLSFNPDIEIPTAIDRKKIILKNPLKRKRGIISIEKVKPKKGKCITVEGGVYLVGRNLIPTHNSEGSTRRLPSFLAGYRPDDKIAVVSYAATKAQKFGREIMTIMREKEYKDIFPNTKYPERGYTGAKSNTNIERESINSDGSMKFVGVDGPLTGDTVDVLILDDLYKGWKDANSPVTQRSVWDWYLTVADSRLHNDSQQLITFTRWSDQDVIAKLIELGLVVVYDGTEDLEEVIKNLDDKFLLINFQALKEGKLSEFDPRKEGDALWPDKHSKKKHESSRVKDPDKFDCLYQGNPQNKEGLLYSNNFKTYKDLPDLKIIKNYTDTADSGKDYLCSIVYGVPLASTDPHKYVIDVLYTQKGMEITEPLTAKMLNRNNVNKVNIESNGGGRGFARNLEKLVNKGVNIFWFHQSNNKEARIYSNSASVNNEVVFPSDWHIRWPVFYKHVTKYKKIFSANDFDDAQDTLTGIIEIEENTEVVHETEANADDLGLF
;
A
#
# COMPACT_ATOMS: atom_id res chain seq x y z
N MET A 1 35.99 -30.02 25.01
CA MET A 1 37.03 -29.07 24.59
C MET A 1 36.32 -27.81 24.11
N SER A 2 36.65 -26.65 24.66
CA SER A 2 36.14 -25.36 24.17
C SER A 2 37.05 -24.87 23.05
N LEU A 3 36.48 -24.56 21.89
CA LEU A 3 37.22 -23.95 20.78
C LEU A 3 37.87 -22.64 21.25
N SER A 4 39.10 -22.40 20.81
CA SER A 4 39.83 -21.15 20.98
C SER A 4 39.17 -20.02 20.16
N ASN A 5 39.51 -18.78 20.48
CA ASN A 5 38.99 -17.62 19.75
C ASN A 5 39.47 -17.57 18.29
N GLU A 6 40.62 -18.19 17.97
CA GLU A 6 41.11 -18.32 16.59
C GLU A 6 40.29 -19.36 15.81
N GLU A 7 40.04 -20.53 16.40
CA GLU A 7 39.19 -21.57 15.80
C GLU A 7 37.76 -21.06 15.55
N ILE A 8 37.20 -20.25 16.47
CA ILE A 8 35.89 -19.62 16.29
C ILE A 8 35.90 -18.63 15.12
N TYR A 9 36.96 -17.84 14.96
CA TYR A 9 37.07 -16.89 13.86
C TYR A 9 37.21 -17.58 12.50
N GLU A 10 38.02 -18.65 12.43
CA GLU A 10 38.13 -19.48 11.22
C GLU A 10 36.81 -20.14 10.85
N LEU A 11 36.08 -20.69 11.83
CA LEU A 11 34.73 -21.22 11.63
C LEU A 11 33.75 -20.13 11.14
N GLU A 12 33.79 -18.92 11.71
CA GLU A 12 32.96 -17.80 11.24
C GLU A 12 33.29 -17.40 9.79
N GLN A 13 34.56 -17.48 9.35
CA GLN A 13 34.94 -17.22 7.96
C GLN A 13 34.48 -18.34 7.02
N LEU A 14 34.64 -19.61 7.42
CA LEU A 14 34.19 -20.76 6.64
C LEU A 14 32.67 -20.75 6.44
N LEU A 15 31.91 -20.50 7.51
CA LEU A 15 30.44 -20.38 7.42
C LEU A 15 30.01 -19.20 6.54
N TYR A 16 30.71 -18.07 6.61
CA TYR A 16 30.41 -16.95 5.72
C TYR A 16 30.73 -17.25 4.26
N GLN A 17 31.82 -17.96 4.00
CA GLN A 17 32.19 -18.38 2.65
C GLN A 17 31.18 -19.37 2.08
N GLU A 18 30.73 -20.33 2.90
CA GLU A 18 29.65 -21.25 2.56
C GLU A 18 28.33 -20.52 2.27
N ASP A 19 27.95 -19.53 3.09
CA ASP A 19 26.78 -18.67 2.83
C ASP A 19 26.90 -17.92 1.49
N VAL A 20 28.10 -17.40 1.18
CA VAL A 20 28.38 -16.70 -0.08
C VAL A 20 28.27 -17.65 -1.27
N ASP A 21 28.85 -18.84 -1.16
CA ASP A 21 28.84 -19.84 -2.24
C ASP A 21 27.43 -20.33 -2.52
N ASN A 22 26.65 -20.65 -1.47
CA ASN A 22 25.24 -21.02 -1.57
C ASN A 22 24.32 -19.89 -2.06
N SER A 23 24.81 -18.65 -2.10
CA SER A 23 24.04 -17.48 -2.54
C SER A 23 24.25 -17.12 -4.00
N LYS A 24 25.17 -17.80 -4.71
CA LYS A 24 25.48 -17.53 -6.11
C LYS A 24 24.38 -18.01 -7.04
N ASP A 25 23.70 -19.08 -6.67
CA ASP A 25 22.73 -19.82 -7.47
C ASP A 25 21.36 -19.96 -6.78
N ASP A 26 21.16 -19.41 -5.60
CA ASP A 26 19.86 -19.48 -4.91
C ASP A 26 19.42 -18.07 -4.48
N LEU A 27 18.30 -17.59 -5.03
CA LEU A 27 17.74 -16.28 -4.73
C LEU A 27 17.28 -16.14 -3.27
N PHE A 28 16.79 -17.21 -2.65
CA PHE A 28 16.40 -17.24 -1.25
C PHE A 28 17.62 -17.09 -0.36
N LYS A 29 18.69 -17.84 -0.63
CA LYS A 29 19.99 -17.75 0.05
C LYS A 29 20.66 -16.41 -0.20
N PHE A 30 20.69 -15.93 -1.44
CA PHE A 30 21.09 -14.58 -1.80
C PHE A 30 20.34 -13.53 -0.97
N THR A 31 19.03 -13.69 -0.82
CA THR A 31 18.22 -12.79 0.00
C THR A 31 18.58 -12.94 1.48
N GLN A 32 18.79 -14.14 2.01
CA GLN A 32 19.24 -14.32 3.38
C GLN A 32 20.64 -13.73 3.61
N THR A 33 21.54 -13.80 2.64
CA THR A 33 22.93 -13.32 2.74
C THR A 33 23.04 -11.81 2.55
N THR A 34 22.33 -11.25 1.57
CA THR A 34 22.28 -9.79 1.30
C THR A 34 21.22 -9.05 2.13
N PHE A 35 20.33 -9.80 2.78
CA PHE A 35 19.32 -9.32 3.70
C PHE A 35 19.16 -10.29 4.87
N LYS A 36 20.22 -10.41 5.67
CA LYS A 36 20.37 -11.21 6.91
C LYS A 36 19.27 -11.03 7.98
N LYS A 37 18.27 -10.20 7.71
CA LYS A 37 17.13 -9.93 8.58
C LYS A 37 15.85 -10.58 8.12
N PHE A 38 15.83 -11.07 6.89
CA PHE A 38 14.69 -11.71 6.30
C PHE A 38 14.33 -12.96 7.11
N LYS A 39 13.15 -12.92 7.75
CA LYS A 39 12.57 -14.05 8.47
C LYS A 39 11.37 -14.58 7.69
N PRO A 40 11.55 -15.63 6.90
CA PRO A 40 10.51 -16.14 6.02
C PRO A 40 9.52 -17.02 6.78
N GLU A 41 8.24 -16.72 6.63
CA GLU A 41 7.16 -17.69 6.83
C GLU A 41 7.09 -18.69 5.67
N TRP A 42 6.31 -19.75 5.82
CA TRP A 42 6.15 -20.81 4.80
C TRP A 42 5.88 -20.23 3.39
N PHE A 43 4.93 -19.31 3.25
CA PHE A 43 4.55 -18.76 1.94
C PHE A 43 5.65 -17.87 1.34
N HIS A 44 6.53 -17.30 2.16
CA HIS A 44 7.69 -16.60 1.65
C HIS A 44 8.69 -17.59 1.06
N LYS A 45 8.91 -18.74 1.71
CA LYS A 45 9.80 -19.78 1.15
C LYS A 45 9.26 -20.25 -0.20
N THR A 46 7.96 -20.53 -0.28
CA THR A 46 7.27 -20.86 -1.54
C THR A 46 7.43 -19.76 -2.59
N PHE A 47 7.19 -18.50 -2.21
CA PHE A 47 7.36 -17.36 -3.11
C PHE A 47 8.79 -17.23 -3.66
N TYR A 48 9.79 -17.40 -2.79
CA TYR A 48 11.19 -17.33 -3.20
C TYR A 48 11.64 -18.54 -4.02
N ASP A 49 11.09 -19.72 -3.77
CA ASP A 49 11.30 -20.92 -4.61
C ASP A 49 10.82 -20.67 -6.05
N ILE A 50 9.59 -20.20 -6.23
CA ILE A 50 9.03 -19.84 -7.54
C ILE A 50 9.90 -18.79 -8.24
N LEU A 51 10.31 -17.74 -7.53
CA LEU A 51 11.17 -16.71 -8.10
C LEU A 51 12.57 -17.26 -8.43
N ASN A 52 13.07 -18.26 -7.70
CA ASN A 52 14.34 -18.90 -7.99
C ASN A 52 14.26 -19.69 -9.30
N ARG A 53 13.20 -20.48 -9.48
CA ARG A 53 12.91 -21.21 -10.73
C ARG A 53 12.78 -20.28 -11.93
N PHE A 54 12.10 -19.15 -11.74
CA PHE A 54 12.09 -18.06 -12.72
C PHE A 54 13.51 -17.56 -13.01
N ALA A 55 14.33 -17.27 -12.00
CA ALA A 55 15.70 -16.81 -12.23
C ALA A 55 16.57 -17.84 -13.01
N HIS A 56 16.29 -19.14 -12.84
CA HIS A 56 16.96 -20.26 -13.51
C HIS A 56 16.40 -20.60 -14.89
N LYS A 57 15.45 -19.81 -15.42
CA LYS A 57 14.76 -20.06 -16.68
C LYS A 57 13.90 -21.33 -16.72
N GLU A 58 13.60 -21.94 -15.58
CA GLU A 58 12.61 -23.03 -15.51
C GLU A 58 11.20 -22.49 -15.78
N ILE A 59 10.92 -21.26 -15.34
CA ILE A 59 9.67 -20.56 -15.62
C ILE A 59 9.98 -19.36 -16.50
N LYS A 60 9.51 -19.38 -17.74
CA LYS A 60 9.69 -18.27 -18.68
C LYS A 60 8.77 -17.08 -18.36
N ASN A 61 7.49 -17.37 -18.16
CA ASN A 61 6.45 -16.36 -17.96
C ASN A 61 5.74 -16.63 -16.62
N LEU A 62 5.81 -15.67 -15.70
CA LEU A 62 5.35 -15.82 -14.31
C LEU A 62 4.45 -14.66 -13.90
N ILE A 63 3.35 -14.98 -13.23
CA ILE A 63 2.44 -14.03 -12.59
C ILE A 63 2.33 -14.39 -11.12
N VAL A 64 2.64 -13.45 -10.23
CA VAL A 64 2.45 -13.64 -8.79
C VAL A 64 1.58 -12.53 -8.20
N THR A 65 0.50 -12.90 -7.52
CA THR A 65 -0.40 -11.97 -6.83
C THR A 65 -0.43 -12.26 -5.33
N MET A 66 -0.36 -11.21 -4.50
CA MET A 66 -0.34 -11.32 -3.04
C MET A 66 -0.91 -10.07 -2.34
N PRO A 67 -1.56 -10.21 -1.17
CA PRO A 67 -2.04 -9.13 -0.32
C PRO A 67 -1.04 -8.02 0.04
N PRO A 68 -1.50 -6.76 0.23
CA PRO A 68 -0.64 -5.65 0.63
C PRO A 68 -0.21 -5.66 2.12
N GLN A 69 0.98 -5.08 2.37
CA GLN A 69 1.54 -4.69 3.67
C GLN A 69 1.94 -5.79 4.66
N HIS A 70 2.98 -6.52 4.29
CA HIS A 70 3.71 -7.32 5.24
C HIS A 70 4.87 -6.52 5.94
N GLY A 71 4.77 -6.05 7.21
CA GLY A 71 5.95 -6.00 8.13
C GLY A 71 6.06 -5.02 9.33
N LYS A 72 5.37 -3.86 9.38
CA LYS A 72 5.99 -2.65 10.00
C LYS A 72 5.33 -2.05 11.26
N LYS A 73 5.09 -2.83 12.32
CA LYS A 73 4.46 -2.31 13.56
C LYS A 73 5.44 -1.61 14.52
N ILE A 74 4.99 -0.50 15.12
CA ILE A 74 5.64 0.18 16.27
C ILE A 74 4.63 0.23 17.43
N ILE A 75 5.12 0.19 18.67
CA ILE A 75 4.28 0.26 19.87
C ILE A 75 3.34 1.47 19.88
N ASP A 76 2.09 1.27 20.30
CA ASP A 76 1.04 2.31 20.31
C ASP A 76 1.42 3.52 21.17
N SER A 77 2.15 3.29 22.27
CA SER A 77 2.52 4.34 23.22
C SER A 77 3.66 5.24 22.75
N VAL A 78 4.35 4.92 21.64
CA VAL A 78 5.42 5.80 21.15
C VAL A 78 4.80 7.13 20.71
N LEU A 79 5.43 8.24 21.05
CA LEU A 79 4.96 9.55 20.62
C LEU A 79 5.39 9.81 19.17
N VAL A 80 4.50 10.43 18.40
CA VAL A 80 4.72 10.89 17.03
C VAL A 80 4.35 12.37 17.00
N LEU A 81 5.26 13.20 16.49
CA LEU A 81 4.98 14.62 16.34
C LEU A 81 4.04 14.82 15.14
N THR A 82 2.91 15.48 15.39
CA THR A 82 1.96 15.89 14.36
C THR A 82 1.96 17.42 14.23
N THR A 83 1.31 17.95 13.20
CA THR A 83 1.09 19.41 13.05
C THR A 83 0.27 20.01 14.20
N LYS A 84 -0.38 19.17 15.02
CA LYS A 84 -1.17 19.56 16.20
C LYS A 84 -0.48 19.21 17.53
N GLY A 85 0.78 18.78 17.49
CA GLY A 85 1.56 18.38 18.67
C GLY A 85 1.80 16.88 18.75
N PHE A 86 2.43 16.43 19.84
CA PHE A 86 2.72 15.01 20.03
C PHE A 86 1.45 14.21 20.27
N LYS A 87 1.31 13.13 19.53
CA LYS A 87 0.24 12.14 19.67
C LYS A 87 0.86 10.77 19.90
N GLN A 88 0.20 9.91 20.67
CA GLN A 88 0.59 8.50 20.70
C GLN A 88 0.35 7.88 19.31
N HIS A 89 1.27 7.05 18.84
CA HIS A 89 1.21 6.37 17.55
C HIS A 89 -0.09 5.59 17.40
N GLY A 90 -0.50 4.92 18.48
CA GLY A 90 -1.77 4.21 18.60
C GLY A 90 -3.00 5.07 18.30
N ASN A 91 -2.92 6.38 18.54
CA ASN A 91 -4.04 7.30 18.38
C ASN A 91 -4.03 8.03 17.03
N LEU A 92 -3.06 7.78 16.16
CA LEU A 92 -3.03 8.33 14.81
C LEU A 92 -4.24 7.84 14.01
N LYS A 93 -4.79 8.72 13.19
CA LYS A 93 -5.94 8.47 12.31
C LYS A 93 -5.58 8.82 10.88
N ARG A 94 -6.26 8.19 9.91
CA ARG A 94 -6.16 8.59 8.51
C ARG A 94 -6.49 10.09 8.39
N GLY A 95 -5.66 10.82 7.66
CA GLY A 95 -5.78 12.28 7.51
C GLY A 95 -5.01 13.11 8.54
N ASP A 96 -4.47 12.50 9.62
CA ASP A 96 -3.49 13.19 10.46
C ASP A 96 -2.23 13.53 9.63
N PHE A 97 -1.55 14.62 9.98
CA PHE A 97 -0.27 15.00 9.37
C PHE A 97 0.87 14.74 10.36
N VAL A 98 1.82 13.91 9.94
CA VAL A 98 3.09 13.62 10.64
C VAL A 98 4.24 14.22 9.85
N PHE A 99 5.49 14.00 10.26
CA PHE A 99 6.66 14.55 9.55
C PHE A 99 7.47 13.46 8.85
N ASP A 100 7.90 13.74 7.62
CA ASP A 100 8.77 12.87 6.82
C ASP A 100 10.23 12.93 7.29
N ARG A 101 11.13 12.18 6.62
CA ARG A 101 12.57 12.15 6.98
C ARG A 101 13.28 13.51 6.87
N PHE A 102 12.70 14.49 6.18
CA PHE A 102 13.26 15.83 5.98
C PHE A 102 12.55 16.91 6.81
N GLY A 103 11.61 16.50 7.69
CA GLY A 103 10.87 17.41 8.55
C GLY A 103 9.70 18.12 7.85
N LYS A 104 9.28 17.67 6.67
CA LYS A 104 8.09 18.20 5.98
C LYS A 104 6.81 17.51 6.45
N PRO A 105 5.67 18.22 6.59
CA PRO A 105 4.39 17.59 6.84
C PRO A 105 4.04 16.56 5.75
N THR A 106 3.68 15.34 6.17
CA THR A 106 3.24 14.24 5.30
C THR A 106 1.97 13.63 5.85
N LYS A 107 1.05 13.25 4.96
CA LYS A 107 -0.28 12.77 5.33
C LYS A 107 -0.26 11.29 5.71
N VAL A 108 -0.94 10.93 6.79
CA VAL A 108 -1.25 9.55 7.14
C VAL A 108 -2.34 9.04 6.21
N LEU A 109 -1.96 8.19 5.25
CA LEU A 109 -2.84 7.62 4.23
C LEU A 109 -3.71 6.49 4.80
N ASN A 110 -3.15 5.69 5.71
CA ASN A 110 -3.86 4.57 6.30
C ASN A 110 -3.33 4.27 7.71
N VAL A 111 -4.22 3.78 8.59
CA VAL A 111 -3.90 3.28 9.92
C VAL A 111 -4.47 1.88 10.05
N LEU A 112 -3.60 0.89 10.12
CA LEU A 112 -3.99 -0.50 10.18
C LEU A 112 -3.97 -0.99 11.63
N ASN A 113 -5.16 -1.08 12.22
CA ASN A 113 -5.39 -1.78 13.49
C ASN A 113 -5.32 -3.29 13.22
N LYS A 114 -4.11 -3.88 13.31
CA LYS A 114 -3.87 -5.24 12.82
C LYS A 114 -4.10 -6.36 13.87
N SER A 115 -4.14 -6.07 15.17
CA SER A 115 -4.36 -7.08 16.22
C SER A 115 -4.48 -6.40 17.60
N ASP A 116 -5.22 -6.99 18.54
CA ASP A 116 -5.11 -6.65 19.98
C ASP A 116 -3.97 -7.40 20.68
N LYS A 117 -3.34 -8.36 19.99
CA LYS A 117 -2.20 -9.11 20.54
C LYS A 117 -0.96 -8.20 20.63
N PRO A 118 -0.25 -8.21 21.78
CA PRO A 118 1.01 -7.51 21.93
C PRO A 118 2.14 -8.24 21.21
N ASP A 119 2.80 -7.59 20.26
CA ASP A 119 3.83 -8.19 19.38
C ASP A 119 5.05 -7.27 19.13
N CYS A 120 5.06 -6.05 19.67
CA CYS A 120 6.25 -5.22 19.68
C CYS A 120 7.15 -5.65 20.84
N GLU A 121 8.11 -6.54 20.58
CA GLU A 121 8.94 -7.18 21.61
C GLU A 121 10.40 -6.71 21.64
N PHE A 122 10.82 -5.84 20.73
CA PHE A 122 12.20 -5.34 20.67
C PHE A 122 12.27 -3.88 21.09
N LEU A 123 13.07 -3.56 22.12
CA LEU A 123 13.35 -2.21 22.58
C LEU A 123 14.72 -1.76 22.07
N ILE A 124 14.73 -0.78 21.18
CA ILE A 124 15.96 -0.19 20.61
C ILE A 124 16.33 1.05 21.41
N THR A 125 17.59 1.14 21.85
CA THR A 125 18.16 2.30 22.55
C THR A 125 19.15 3.03 21.66
N PHE A 126 19.00 4.35 21.48
CA PHE A 126 19.87 5.19 20.65
C PHE A 126 20.85 6.02 21.49
N THR A 127 21.92 6.52 20.85
CA THR A 127 22.98 7.35 21.47
C THR A 127 22.54 8.69 22.05
N ASP A 128 21.31 9.10 21.79
CA ASP A 128 20.68 10.28 22.37
C ASP A 128 19.70 9.94 23.52
N GLY A 129 19.73 8.69 23.98
CA GLY A 129 18.90 8.16 25.06
C GLY A 129 17.48 7.79 24.66
N GLN A 130 17.05 8.04 23.41
CA GLN A 130 15.71 7.65 22.95
C GLN A 130 15.60 6.12 22.96
N LYS A 131 14.46 5.62 23.41
CA LYS A 131 14.08 4.22 23.29
C LYS A 131 12.83 4.07 22.43
N ILE A 132 12.81 3.09 21.53
CA ILE A 132 11.66 2.76 20.69
C ILE A 132 11.41 1.26 20.77
N GLN A 133 10.18 0.89 21.14
CA GLN A 133 9.74 -0.50 21.17
C GLN A 133 8.99 -0.80 19.86
N CYS A 134 9.42 -1.84 19.14
CA CYS A 134 8.87 -2.19 17.83
C CYS A 134 8.85 -3.71 17.61
N HIS A 135 8.16 -4.11 16.55
CA HIS A 135 8.09 -5.50 16.13
C HIS A 135 9.42 -5.97 15.52
N ALA A 136 9.69 -7.28 15.56
CA ALA A 136 10.89 -7.91 15.00
C ALA A 136 11.19 -7.46 13.55
N GLN A 137 10.13 -7.40 12.75
CA GLN A 137 10.16 -7.07 11.31
C GLN A 137 10.05 -5.56 11.01
N HIS A 138 10.16 -4.71 12.02
CA HIS A 138 10.09 -3.26 11.81
C HIS A 138 11.37 -2.76 11.12
N GLU A 139 11.23 -2.11 9.95
CA GLU A 139 12.32 -1.71 9.06
C GLU A 139 12.94 -0.35 9.41
N TRP A 140 14.27 -0.32 9.51
CA TRP A 140 15.09 0.87 9.75
C TRP A 140 16.01 1.16 8.57
N VAL A 141 16.25 2.44 8.27
CA VAL A 141 17.37 2.87 7.43
C VAL A 141 18.50 3.29 8.36
N VAL A 142 19.60 2.56 8.36
CA VAL A 142 20.77 2.83 9.22
C VAL A 142 22.02 2.94 8.38
N PHE A 143 22.89 3.88 8.67
CA PHE A 143 24.28 3.90 8.25
C PHE A 143 25.07 2.86 9.06
N ASP A 144 25.56 1.82 8.40
CA ASP A 144 26.45 0.82 8.99
C ASP A 144 27.90 1.28 8.84
N ARG A 145 28.52 1.73 9.93
CA ARG A 145 29.91 2.18 9.96
C ARG A 145 30.92 1.11 9.56
N SER A 146 30.61 -0.17 9.77
CA SER A 146 31.50 -1.25 9.35
C SER A 146 31.55 -1.38 7.82
N LYS A 147 30.45 -1.02 7.14
CA LYS A 147 30.31 -1.06 5.68
C LYS A 147 30.47 0.31 5.01
N GLY A 148 30.52 1.39 5.79
CA GLY A 148 30.64 2.77 5.29
C GLY A 148 29.44 3.29 4.49
N ARG A 149 28.26 2.67 4.59
CA ARG A 149 27.07 3.04 3.79
C ARG A 149 25.75 2.84 4.53
N GLU A 150 24.68 3.44 3.99
CA GLU A 150 23.31 3.20 4.46
C GLU A 150 22.81 1.83 4.00
N ILE A 151 22.13 1.13 4.89
CA ILE A 151 21.45 -0.14 4.65
C ILE A 151 20.03 -0.04 5.18
N LYS A 152 19.09 -0.64 4.47
CA LYS A 152 17.70 -0.76 4.92
C LYS A 152 17.47 -2.14 5.51
N CYS A 153 16.86 -2.17 6.70
CA CYS A 153 17.12 -3.27 7.58
C CYS A 153 16.11 -3.42 8.78
N GLU A 154 15.43 -4.55 8.98
CA GLU A 154 14.58 -4.93 10.15
C GLU A 154 15.21 -4.98 11.57
N THR A 155 14.39 -4.85 12.61
CA THR A 155 14.83 -4.81 14.02
C THR A 155 15.54 -6.09 14.48
N GLN A 156 15.04 -7.26 14.07
CA GLN A 156 15.57 -8.56 14.49
C GLN A 156 17.04 -8.78 14.12
N TYR A 157 17.50 -8.32 12.95
CA TYR A 157 18.93 -8.44 12.68
C TYR A 157 19.71 -7.39 13.43
N LEU A 158 19.22 -6.16 13.61
CA LEU A 158 20.01 -5.21 14.43
C LEU A 158 20.28 -5.86 15.79
N PHE A 159 19.31 -6.60 16.32
CA PHE A 159 19.44 -7.39 17.54
C PHE A 159 20.50 -8.50 17.46
N SER A 160 20.64 -9.18 16.31
CA SER A 160 21.64 -10.25 16.10
C SER A 160 23.09 -9.76 15.90
N GLN A 161 23.31 -8.44 15.75
CA GLN A 161 24.59 -7.91 15.30
C GLN A 161 25.40 -7.26 16.44
N LYS A 162 26.72 -7.20 16.26
CA LYS A 162 27.58 -6.37 17.12
C LYS A 162 27.22 -4.88 16.95
N TYR A 163 26.86 -4.21 18.04
CA TYR A 163 26.43 -2.80 18.03
C TYR A 163 27.60 -1.81 17.90
N PHE A 164 28.83 -2.25 18.07
CA PHE A 164 30.03 -1.40 18.08
C PHE A 164 31.04 -1.89 17.03
N SER A 165 31.82 -0.97 16.47
CA SER A 165 32.86 -1.24 15.48
C SER A 165 34.23 -0.71 15.95
N GLY A 166 35.31 -1.44 15.63
CA GLY A 166 36.72 -1.10 15.94
C GLY A 166 37.35 -1.92 17.09
N THR A 167 38.68 -2.00 17.12
CA THR A 167 39.52 -2.78 18.07
C THR A 167 39.36 -2.35 19.53
N PHE A 168 38.89 -1.12 19.76
CA PHE A 168 38.54 -0.58 21.07
C PHE A 168 37.10 -0.06 21.06
N LYS A 169 36.20 -0.68 21.84
CA LYS A 169 34.75 -0.42 21.98
C LYS A 169 34.35 1.08 22.11
N LYS A 170 34.38 1.89 21.04
CA LYS A 170 34.07 3.33 21.15
C LYS A 170 33.07 3.92 20.15
N ARG A 171 32.65 3.21 19.10
CA ARG A 171 31.73 3.79 18.09
C ARG A 171 30.60 2.85 17.69
N CYS A 172 29.36 3.32 17.85
CA CYS A 172 28.15 2.61 17.43
C CYS A 172 28.20 2.31 15.93
N ARG A 173 28.08 1.04 15.58
CA ARG A 173 28.12 0.52 14.21
C ARG A 173 26.94 1.03 13.40
N PHE A 174 25.71 0.77 13.85
CA PHE A 174 24.51 1.18 13.13
C PHE A 174 24.07 2.57 13.59
N GLN A 175 23.81 3.48 12.65
CA GLN A 175 23.44 4.85 12.95
C GLN A 175 22.26 5.32 12.10
N VAL A 176 21.17 5.81 12.69
CA VAL A 176 20.07 6.45 11.95
C VAL A 176 20.35 7.93 11.72
N ASP A 177 19.69 8.54 10.74
CA ASP A 177 19.81 9.98 10.49
C ASP A 177 19.54 10.79 11.78
N SER A 178 20.27 11.88 11.93
CA SER A 178 19.95 12.92 12.90
C SER A 178 18.62 13.58 12.55
N ASN A 179 18.00 14.25 13.51
CA ASN A 179 16.75 14.93 13.22
C ASN A 179 16.97 16.06 12.20
N TYR A 180 16.03 16.19 11.27
CA TYR A 180 15.96 17.32 10.34
C TYR A 180 15.04 18.40 10.90
N LEU A 181 15.13 19.57 10.31
CA LEU A 181 14.39 20.74 10.76
C LEU A 181 12.91 20.56 10.44
N VAL A 182 12.06 20.53 11.48
CA VAL A 182 10.62 20.32 11.35
C VAL A 182 9.97 21.61 10.87
N LEU A 183 9.14 21.54 9.83
CA LEU A 183 8.47 22.70 9.23
C LEU A 183 7.01 22.78 9.67
N PHE A 184 6.69 23.78 10.50
CA PHE A 184 5.32 24.11 10.87
C PHE A 184 4.84 25.35 10.14
N ASP A 185 3.52 25.44 9.98
CA ASP A 185 2.86 26.63 9.44
C ASP A 185 2.93 27.81 10.41
N LYS A 186 2.81 29.03 9.86
CA LYS A 186 2.79 30.26 10.65
C LYS A 186 1.57 30.31 11.58
N LYS A 187 1.79 30.79 12.81
CA LYS A 187 0.75 30.98 13.83
C LYS A 187 0.74 32.42 14.32
N GLU A 188 -0.42 32.91 14.72
CA GLU A 188 -0.54 34.15 15.47
C GLU A 188 -0.14 33.90 16.93
N LEU A 189 0.90 34.58 17.39
CA LEU A 189 1.44 34.44 18.73
C LEU A 189 1.14 35.70 19.53
N THR A 190 0.59 35.54 20.74
CA THR A 190 0.13 36.65 21.58
C THR A 190 1.26 37.58 22.04
N ILE A 191 2.43 37.00 22.26
CA ILE A 191 3.66 37.69 22.63
C ILE A 191 4.77 37.26 21.68
N HIS A 192 5.67 38.18 21.31
CA HIS A 192 6.81 37.87 20.48
C HIS A 192 7.66 36.77 21.14
N PRO A 193 8.07 35.73 20.39
CA PRO A 193 8.76 34.57 20.95
C PRO A 193 10.00 34.92 21.78
N TYR A 194 10.82 35.87 21.31
CA TYR A 194 11.99 36.35 22.06
C TYR A 194 11.65 36.87 23.46
N PHE A 195 10.61 37.70 23.58
CA PHE A 195 10.21 38.26 24.86
C PHE A 195 9.67 37.16 25.79
N LEU A 196 8.88 36.22 25.26
CA LEU A 196 8.45 35.06 26.03
C LEU A 196 9.66 34.25 26.54
N GLY A 197 10.65 33.99 25.68
CA GLY A 197 11.85 33.24 26.04
C GLY A 197 12.65 33.89 27.16
N LEU A 198 12.87 35.20 27.07
CA LEU A 198 13.59 35.96 28.11
C LEU A 198 12.81 35.96 29.43
N TRP A 199 11.48 36.12 29.38
CA TRP A 199 10.63 36.07 30.56
C TRP A 199 10.60 34.67 31.21
N LEU A 200 10.67 33.61 30.41
CA LEU A 200 10.70 32.24 30.94
C LEU A 200 11.94 31.99 31.80
N GLY A 201 13.09 32.62 31.51
CA GLY A 201 14.25 32.61 32.39
C GLY A 201 14.13 33.62 33.52
N ASP A 202 14.37 34.90 33.20
CA ASP A 202 14.60 35.99 34.15
C ASP A 202 13.34 36.73 34.62
N GLY A 203 12.17 36.28 34.17
CA GLY A 203 10.90 36.95 34.45
C GLY A 203 10.24 36.57 35.78
N GLN A 204 9.31 37.39 36.24
CA GLN A 204 8.46 37.06 37.39
C GLN A 204 7.21 36.30 36.94
N VAL A 205 6.84 35.21 37.63
CA VAL A 205 5.70 34.36 37.24
C VAL A 205 4.37 35.13 37.17
N SER A 206 4.17 36.09 38.07
CA SER A 206 2.92 36.86 38.18
C SER A 206 2.91 38.17 37.38
N ALA A 207 3.99 38.53 36.68
CA ALA A 207 4.09 39.84 36.02
C ALA A 207 5.06 39.87 34.81
N PRO A 208 4.83 40.74 33.82
CA PRO A 208 5.72 40.99 32.68
C PRO A 208 6.91 41.85 33.12
N THR A 209 7.71 41.29 34.01
CA THR A 209 8.92 41.90 34.54
C THR A 209 10.10 41.02 34.19
N ILE A 210 11.27 41.63 33.99
CA ILE A 210 12.54 40.95 33.70
C ILE A 210 13.57 41.52 34.67
N THR A 211 14.30 40.64 35.35
CA THR A 211 15.39 41.03 36.26
C THR A 211 16.73 40.65 35.64
N HIS A 212 17.61 41.63 35.41
CA HIS A 212 18.83 41.45 34.62
C HIS A 212 19.98 42.31 35.15
N HIS A 213 21.22 41.97 34.77
CA HIS A 213 22.39 42.81 35.02
C HIS A 213 22.43 44.01 34.05
N PHE A 214 23.17 45.06 34.40
CA PHE A 214 23.34 46.24 33.54
C PHE A 214 23.96 45.87 32.18
N ASP A 215 24.94 44.97 32.16
CA ASP A 215 25.62 44.54 30.91
C ASP A 215 24.70 43.78 29.94
N ASP A 216 23.58 43.25 30.43
CA ASP A 216 22.64 42.47 29.63
C ASP A 216 21.47 43.34 29.09
N TYR A 217 21.56 44.67 29.22
CA TYR A 217 20.50 45.62 28.82
C TYR A 217 20.11 45.54 27.34
N LYS A 218 20.99 45.05 26.46
CA LYS A 218 20.66 44.79 25.04
C LYS A 218 19.45 43.89 24.85
N SER A 219 19.20 42.97 25.79
CA SER A 219 18.01 42.12 25.78
C SER A 219 16.71 42.93 25.96
N ILE A 220 16.76 43.99 26.75
CA ILE A 220 15.67 44.96 26.95
C ILE A 220 15.50 45.87 25.73
N ASP A 221 16.59 46.34 25.14
CA ASP A 221 16.53 47.14 23.90
C ASP A 221 15.87 46.36 22.76
N LYS A 222 16.17 45.05 22.64
CA LYS A 222 15.50 44.19 21.67
C LYS A 222 13.99 44.13 21.94
N ILE A 223 13.55 43.97 23.20
CA ILE A 223 12.11 43.99 23.54
C ILE A 223 11.45 45.32 23.17
N ILE A 224 12.12 46.45 23.43
CA ILE A 224 11.61 47.78 23.08
C ILE A 224 11.51 47.94 21.55
N SER A 225 12.52 47.47 20.79
CA SER A 225 12.51 47.50 19.33
C SER A 225 11.41 46.64 18.70
N LEU A 226 10.94 45.62 19.42
CA LEU A 226 9.81 44.78 19.05
C LEU A 226 8.45 45.45 19.35
N GLY A 227 8.45 46.68 19.87
CA GLY A 227 7.27 47.50 20.12
C GLY A 227 6.73 47.43 21.56
N TYR A 228 7.42 46.75 22.49
CA TYR A 228 6.96 46.65 23.88
C TYR A 228 7.44 47.83 24.73
N LYS A 229 6.51 48.54 25.36
CA LYS A 229 6.81 49.71 26.19
C LYS A 229 7.30 49.32 27.59
N LYS A 230 8.54 49.69 27.93
CA LYS A 230 9.06 49.63 29.31
C LYS A 230 8.36 50.71 30.15
N THR A 231 7.55 50.32 31.13
CA THR A 231 6.74 51.26 31.93
C THR A 231 7.48 51.81 33.14
N SER A 232 8.36 51.03 33.76
CA SER A 232 9.15 51.44 34.92
C SER A 232 10.33 50.49 35.13
N PHE A 233 11.28 50.87 35.99
CA PHE A 233 12.37 49.99 36.43
C PHE A 233 12.78 50.29 37.87
N SER A 234 13.48 49.36 38.51
CA SER A 234 14.11 49.56 39.83
C SER A 234 15.51 48.94 39.83
N VAL A 235 16.44 49.54 40.56
CA VAL A 235 17.83 49.04 40.70
C VAL A 235 18.07 48.62 42.15
N HIS A 236 18.58 47.41 42.35
CA HIS A 236 18.94 46.92 43.68
C HIS A 236 20.19 47.63 44.17
N LYS A 237 20.13 48.22 45.37
CA LYS A 237 21.16 49.13 45.89
C LYS A 237 22.54 48.46 46.01
N ASP A 238 22.58 47.22 46.51
CA ASP A 238 23.86 46.56 46.83
C ASP A 238 24.42 45.71 45.69
N THR A 239 23.60 45.31 44.72
CA THR A 239 23.98 44.36 43.67
C THR A 239 23.95 44.97 42.28
N GLY A 240 23.37 46.16 42.10
CA GLY A 240 23.23 46.83 40.80
C GLY A 240 22.24 46.16 39.84
N VAL A 241 21.58 45.07 40.26
CA VAL A 241 20.63 44.31 39.44
C VAL A 241 19.40 45.17 39.13
N ILE A 242 18.96 45.16 37.86
CA ILE A 242 17.85 45.98 37.36
C ILE A 242 16.62 45.10 37.16
N THR A 243 15.48 45.53 37.66
CA THR A 243 14.17 44.95 37.34
C THR A 243 13.41 45.88 36.42
N SER A 244 13.29 45.52 35.14
CA SER A 244 12.51 46.24 34.11
C SER A 244 11.08 45.71 34.07
N ARG A 245 10.09 46.62 33.99
CA ARG A 245 8.66 46.30 34.04
C ARG A 245 7.96 46.74 32.75
N PHE A 246 7.08 45.88 32.23
CA PHE A 246 6.33 46.10 30.98
C PHE A 246 4.82 45.95 31.24
N PHE A 247 4.25 46.79 32.11
CA PHE A 247 2.82 46.77 32.42
C PHE A 247 1.96 47.43 31.31
N GLY A 248 0.62 47.35 31.41
CA GLY A 248 -0.31 47.82 30.38
C GLY A 248 -0.81 46.68 29.48
N ASP A 249 -0.86 46.89 28.16
CA ASP A 249 -1.36 45.89 27.19
C ASP A 249 -0.57 44.58 27.20
N THR A 250 0.72 44.66 27.53
CA THR A 250 1.59 43.50 27.70
C THR A 250 1.14 42.63 28.88
N PHE A 251 0.69 43.22 29.98
CA PHE A 251 0.15 42.47 31.12
C PHE A 251 -1.09 41.65 30.73
N GLN A 252 -1.96 42.21 29.88
CA GLN A 252 -3.13 41.49 29.36
C GLN A 252 -2.71 40.35 28.42
N SER A 253 -1.68 40.55 27.62
CA SER A 253 -1.10 39.52 26.75
C SER A 253 -0.54 38.34 27.56
N PHE A 254 0.16 38.62 28.67
CA PHE A 254 0.66 37.58 29.59
C PHE A 254 -0.48 36.86 30.32
N LYS A 255 -1.58 37.56 30.68
CA LYS A 255 -2.78 36.93 31.24
C LYS A 255 -3.42 35.92 30.27
N LYS A 256 -3.49 36.25 28.97
CA LYS A 256 -4.07 35.37 27.94
C LYS A 256 -3.30 34.05 27.76
N ILE A 257 -1.99 34.05 27.99
CA ILE A 257 -1.14 32.86 27.89
C ILE A 257 -1.30 31.93 29.13
N ASN A 258 -2.12 32.34 30.11
CA ASN A 258 -2.63 31.52 31.23
C ASN A 258 -1.56 30.82 32.08
N PHE A 259 -0.72 31.60 32.76
CA PHE A 259 0.33 31.09 33.65
C PHE A 259 -0.14 30.72 35.07
N ALA A 260 -1.38 31.03 35.46
CA ALA A 260 -1.93 30.78 36.80
C ALA A 260 -2.76 29.50 36.83
N HIS A 261 -2.14 28.35 37.12
CA HIS A 261 -2.87 27.10 37.32
C HIS A 261 -3.13 26.89 38.82
N PRO A 262 -4.35 26.55 39.27
CA PRO A 262 -4.70 26.43 40.70
C PRO A 262 -4.01 25.28 41.48
N LYS A 263 -2.99 24.63 40.90
CA LYS A 263 -2.24 23.51 41.51
C LYS A 263 -0.71 23.71 41.55
N GLY A 264 -0.24 24.96 41.42
CA GLY A 264 1.18 25.32 41.56
C GLY A 264 1.76 25.85 40.26
N ASP A 265 2.26 27.09 40.31
CA ASP A 265 2.74 27.85 39.17
C ASP A 265 4.12 27.37 38.69
N ILE A 266 4.20 26.89 37.45
CA ILE A 266 5.46 26.47 36.84
C ILE A 266 5.53 27.04 35.41
N LYS A 267 6.52 27.91 35.16
CA LYS A 267 6.84 28.46 33.84
C LYS A 267 6.97 27.34 32.80
N HIS A 268 6.36 27.49 31.63
CA HIS A 268 6.41 26.49 30.57
C HIS A 268 6.20 27.14 29.20
N ILE A 269 6.61 26.46 28.13
CA ILE A 269 6.42 26.96 26.77
C ILE A 269 5.03 26.51 26.28
N PRO A 270 4.15 27.43 25.86
CA PRO A 270 2.84 27.07 25.31
C PRO A 270 2.97 26.32 23.97
N LEU A 271 1.97 25.51 23.63
CA LEU A 271 2.05 24.58 22.51
C LEU A 271 2.14 25.30 21.15
N GLU A 272 1.46 26.43 21.00
CA GLU A 272 1.48 27.27 19.80
C GLU A 272 2.89 27.79 19.49
N TYR A 273 3.70 28.07 20.51
CA TYR A 273 5.11 28.45 20.36
C TYR A 273 6.02 27.26 20.05
N LYS A 274 5.65 26.05 20.47
CA LYS A 274 6.39 24.82 20.12
C LYS A 274 6.16 24.37 18.69
N LEU A 275 5.00 24.72 18.15
CA LEU A 275 4.54 24.32 16.81
C LEU A 275 4.48 25.53 15.86
N SER A 276 5.32 26.54 16.10
CA SER A 276 5.43 27.74 15.26
C SER A 276 6.55 27.60 14.24
N THR A 277 6.75 28.64 13.43
CA THR A 277 7.74 28.63 12.37
C THR A 277 9.15 28.41 12.91
N VAL A 278 10.08 28.11 12.00
CA VAL A 278 11.51 27.98 12.33
C VAL A 278 12.03 29.24 13.03
N ASN A 279 11.73 30.41 12.46
CA ASN A 279 12.18 31.69 12.97
C ASN A 279 11.59 32.00 14.35
N ASP A 280 10.29 31.74 14.56
CA ASP A 280 9.65 31.96 15.86
C ASP A 280 10.29 31.10 16.96
N ARG A 281 10.61 29.84 16.64
CA ARG A 281 11.29 28.93 17.58
C ARG A 281 12.74 29.35 17.85
N LEU A 282 13.45 29.87 16.85
CA LEU A 282 14.80 30.43 17.02
C LEU A 282 14.77 31.70 17.89
N GLU A 283 13.80 32.59 17.68
CA GLU A 283 13.60 33.79 18.51
C GLU A 283 13.26 33.43 19.96
N LEU A 284 12.39 32.45 20.18
CA LEU A 284 12.08 31.93 21.52
C LEU A 284 13.35 31.40 22.21
N LEU A 285 14.13 30.60 21.49
CA LEU A 285 15.36 30.03 21.98
C LEU A 285 16.42 31.12 22.26
N ALA A 286 16.48 32.17 21.45
CA ALA A 286 17.36 33.33 21.68
C ALA A 286 17.08 34.00 23.03
N GLY A 287 15.81 34.27 23.36
CA GLY A 287 15.45 34.85 24.65
C GLY A 287 15.80 33.95 25.84
N LEU A 288 15.62 32.63 25.69
CA LEU A 288 16.02 31.65 26.71
C LEU A 288 17.55 31.59 26.87
N ILE A 289 18.31 31.80 25.80
CA ILE A 289 19.78 31.81 25.86
C ILE A 289 20.31 33.09 26.51
N ASP A 290 19.70 34.23 26.19
CA ASP A 290 20.10 35.54 26.73
C ASP A 290 19.84 35.64 28.24
N SER A 291 18.85 34.91 28.76
CA SER A 291 18.60 34.75 30.20
C SER A 291 19.48 33.65 30.82
N ASP A 292 18.89 32.49 31.10
CA ASP A 292 19.50 31.35 31.81
C ASP A 292 20.48 30.52 30.94
N GLY A 293 20.75 30.96 29.70
CA GLY A 293 21.68 30.29 28.81
C GLY A 293 23.14 30.62 29.10
N TYR A 294 24.05 29.85 28.54
CA TYR A 294 25.47 30.16 28.50
C TYR A 294 26.06 29.59 27.21
N VAL A 295 26.95 30.36 26.58
CA VAL A 295 27.52 30.04 25.27
C VAL A 295 29.02 29.88 25.44
N TYR A 296 29.51 28.67 25.19
CA TYR A 296 30.92 28.35 25.18
C TYR A 296 31.51 28.78 23.84
N LEU A 297 32.07 30.00 23.78
CA LEU A 297 32.62 30.59 22.55
C LEU A 297 33.71 29.74 21.88
N ASN A 298 34.46 28.96 22.68
CA ASN A 298 35.52 28.09 22.18
C ASN A 298 35.00 26.92 21.32
N ASN A 299 33.77 26.45 21.50
CA ASN A 299 33.22 25.29 20.80
C ASN A 299 31.78 25.47 20.28
N GLY A 300 31.19 26.65 20.46
CA GLY A 300 29.83 26.99 20.04
C GLY A 300 28.74 26.22 20.81
N ARG A 301 29.07 25.53 21.91
CA ARG A 301 28.08 24.81 22.72
C ARG A 301 27.24 25.79 23.51
N VAL A 302 25.94 25.54 23.51
CA VAL A 302 24.96 26.25 24.33
C VAL A 302 24.55 25.36 25.49
N THR A 303 24.45 25.94 26.68
CA THR A 303 23.86 25.29 27.85
C THR A 303 22.75 26.16 28.41
N PHE A 304 21.63 25.56 28.78
CA PHE A 304 20.52 26.22 29.46
C PHE A 304 20.23 25.45 30.74
N SER A 305 20.36 26.12 31.90
CA SER A 305 20.24 25.47 33.21
C SER A 305 19.06 26.02 33.97
N ASN A 306 18.20 25.15 34.51
CA ASN A 306 17.04 25.60 35.28
C ASN A 306 16.61 24.52 36.29
N ILE A 307 16.02 24.92 37.41
CA ILE A 307 15.43 23.99 38.40
C ILE A 307 14.09 23.40 37.93
N ASN A 308 13.45 24.07 36.97
CA ASN A 308 12.18 23.65 36.39
C ASN A 308 12.40 22.58 35.31
N LYS A 309 12.24 21.32 35.72
CA LYS A 309 12.37 20.16 34.82
C LYS A 309 11.44 20.25 33.60
N ARG A 310 10.20 20.74 33.77
CA ARG A 310 9.24 20.87 32.66
C ARG A 310 9.76 21.84 31.60
N LEU A 311 10.21 23.03 32.01
CA LEU A 311 10.76 24.02 31.08
C LEU A 311 11.96 23.44 30.33
N ILE A 312 12.85 22.71 30.99
CA ILE A 312 14.00 22.06 30.34
C ILE A 312 13.57 21.09 29.24
N TYR A 313 12.52 20.28 29.45
CA TYR A 313 11.99 19.41 28.40
C TYR A 313 11.24 20.18 27.31
N ASP A 314 10.61 21.31 27.64
CA ASP A 314 9.98 22.18 26.65
C ASP A 314 11.03 22.79 25.71
N VAL A 315 12.14 23.30 26.26
CA VAL A 315 13.29 23.79 25.48
C VAL A 315 13.91 22.65 24.68
N LYS A 316 14.01 21.43 25.26
CA LYS A 316 14.45 20.25 24.53
C LYS A 316 13.59 19.98 23.30
N ASP A 317 12.25 20.02 23.43
CA ASP A 317 11.33 19.78 22.30
C ASP A 317 11.56 20.83 21.19
N ILE A 318 11.78 22.11 21.55
CA ILE A 318 12.16 23.18 20.59
C ILE A 318 13.47 22.83 19.89
N CYS A 319 14.54 22.59 20.63
CA CYS A 319 15.86 22.27 20.08
C CYS A 319 15.81 21.04 19.16
N VAL A 320 15.14 19.97 19.59
CA VAL A 320 14.95 18.77 18.78
C VAL A 320 14.22 19.14 17.49
N SER A 321 13.11 19.87 17.55
CA SER A 321 12.33 20.27 16.38
C SER A 321 13.09 21.19 15.39
N LEU A 322 14.13 21.88 15.85
CA LEU A 322 15.05 22.67 15.03
C LEU A 322 16.18 21.83 14.41
N GLY A 323 16.24 20.54 14.73
CA GLY A 323 17.28 19.60 14.25
C GLY A 323 18.50 19.50 15.18
N PHE A 324 18.50 20.18 16.33
CA PHE A 324 19.63 20.16 17.26
C PHE A 324 19.64 18.89 18.10
N ARG A 325 20.83 18.31 18.28
CA ARG A 325 21.04 17.23 19.24
C ARG A 325 21.17 17.82 20.64
N THR A 326 20.43 17.25 21.58
CA THR A 326 20.36 17.72 22.96
C THR A 326 20.90 16.67 23.93
N THR A 327 21.42 17.13 25.07
CA THR A 327 21.77 16.31 26.23
C THR A 327 21.24 17.00 27.48
N ILE A 328 20.66 16.25 28.41
CA ILE A 328 20.22 16.77 29.70
C ILE A 328 21.07 16.11 30.78
N CYS A 329 21.67 16.92 31.64
CA CYS A 329 22.36 16.48 32.86
C CYS A 329 21.57 16.95 34.09
N GLU A 330 21.62 16.19 35.17
CA GLU A 330 21.06 16.56 36.47
C GLU A 330 22.23 16.76 37.44
N PHE A 331 22.24 17.86 38.17
CA PHE A 331 23.25 18.18 39.17
C PHE A 331 22.58 18.24 40.54
N GLU A 332 23.16 17.52 41.50
CA GLU A 332 22.78 17.66 42.90
C GLU A 332 23.12 19.07 43.40
N PRO A 333 22.39 19.58 44.41
CA PRO A 333 22.64 20.91 44.92
C PRO A 333 24.08 21.03 45.45
N ILE A 334 24.82 22.03 44.97
CA ILE A 334 26.18 22.34 45.42
C ILE A 334 26.22 23.72 46.08
N VAL A 335 27.27 23.97 46.86
CA VAL A 335 27.54 25.31 47.40
C VAL A 335 28.07 26.19 46.26
N SER A 336 27.44 27.34 46.04
CA SER A 336 27.89 28.30 45.02
C SER A 336 29.25 28.90 45.40
N THR A 337 29.92 29.53 44.43
CA THR A 337 31.15 30.32 44.67
C THR A 337 30.92 31.51 45.61
N SER A 338 29.68 31.92 45.81
CA SER A 338 29.25 32.93 46.79
C SER A 338 28.84 32.35 48.15
N GLY A 339 29.08 31.05 48.41
CA GLY A 339 28.81 30.39 49.69
C GLY A 339 27.34 29.99 49.90
N ILE A 340 26.48 30.12 48.89
CA ILE A 340 25.05 29.79 49.00
C ILE A 340 24.86 28.29 48.77
N ILE A 341 24.28 27.59 49.76
CA ILE A 341 23.95 26.18 49.65
C ILE A 341 22.71 26.01 48.77
N GLY A 342 22.88 25.42 47.58
CA GLY A 342 21.76 25.04 46.74
C GLY A 342 20.81 24.08 47.46
N ARG A 343 19.50 24.22 47.25
CA ARG A 343 18.47 23.35 47.86
C ARG A 343 17.79 22.40 46.88
N ASN A 344 17.81 22.74 45.59
CA ASN A 344 17.08 22.03 44.54
C ASN A 344 18.04 21.46 43.51
N LYS A 345 17.67 20.31 42.92
CA LYS A 345 18.39 19.77 41.76
C LYS A 345 18.30 20.72 40.58
N VAL A 346 19.42 20.90 39.89
CA VAL A 346 19.52 21.72 38.69
C VAL A 346 19.55 20.80 37.47
N TYR A 347 18.71 21.08 36.48
CA TYR A 347 18.70 20.39 35.20
C TYR A 347 19.39 21.27 34.18
N GLN A 348 20.34 20.73 33.43
CA GLN A 348 21.06 21.46 32.40
C GLN A 348 20.87 20.80 31.05
N LEU A 349 20.24 21.53 30.13
CA LEU A 349 20.16 21.18 28.72
C LEU A 349 21.41 21.70 28.01
N SER A 350 22.01 20.88 27.16
CA SER A 350 23.16 21.23 26.32
C SER A 350 22.88 20.89 24.86
N PHE A 351 23.27 21.76 23.94
CA PHE A 351 23.20 21.51 22.49
C PHE A 351 24.23 22.34 21.73
N ASN A 352 24.48 21.97 20.47
CA ASN A 352 25.32 22.73 19.55
C ASN A 352 24.46 23.11 18.35
N PRO A 353 24.12 24.40 18.17
CA PRO A 353 23.35 24.84 17.02
C PRO A 353 24.22 24.85 15.77
N ASP A 354 23.58 24.53 14.65
CA ASP A 354 24.13 24.62 13.28
C ASP A 354 23.43 25.70 12.45
N ILE A 355 22.55 26.46 13.08
CA ILE A 355 21.80 27.59 12.51
C ILE A 355 21.97 28.76 13.45
N GLU A 356 22.07 29.97 12.90
CA GLU A 356 22.17 31.20 13.68
C GLU A 356 20.95 31.36 14.60
N ILE A 357 21.21 31.68 15.86
CA ILE A 357 20.17 32.00 16.85
C ILE A 357 20.31 33.50 17.17
N PRO A 358 19.25 34.31 16.98
CA PRO A 358 19.34 35.77 17.03
C PRO A 358 19.37 36.32 18.46
N THR A 359 20.37 35.93 19.27
CA THR A 359 20.60 36.45 20.63
C THR A 359 20.95 37.95 20.59
N ALA A 360 20.39 38.73 21.51
CA ALA A 360 20.63 40.17 21.61
C ALA A 360 21.93 40.52 22.34
N ILE A 361 22.36 39.67 23.29
CA ILE A 361 23.51 39.96 24.14
C ILE A 361 24.80 39.53 23.45
N ASP A 362 25.78 40.43 23.33
CA ASP A 362 27.02 40.16 22.57
C ASP A 362 27.81 38.97 23.10
N ARG A 363 27.95 38.83 24.43
CA ARG A 363 28.64 37.69 25.04
C ARG A 363 27.91 36.36 24.86
N LYS A 364 26.65 36.38 24.40
CA LYS A 364 25.82 35.21 24.10
C LYS A 364 25.69 34.95 22.60
N LYS A 365 26.31 35.79 21.75
CA LYS A 365 26.35 35.55 20.31
C LYS A 365 27.08 34.25 20.03
N ILE A 366 26.41 33.38 19.30
CA ILE A 366 26.88 32.02 19.07
C ILE A 366 27.83 31.99 17.89
N ILE A 367 29.02 31.45 18.12
CA ILE A 367 29.97 31.16 17.04
C ILE A 367 29.58 29.82 16.42
N LEU A 368 29.03 29.85 15.20
CA LEU A 368 28.70 28.65 14.45
C LEU A 368 29.97 27.92 14.03
N LYS A 369 30.33 26.89 14.78
CA LYS A 369 31.39 25.96 14.40
C LYS A 369 30.77 24.76 13.72
N ASN A 370 30.53 24.81 12.40
CA ASN A 370 29.94 23.76 11.53
C ASN A 370 29.91 22.38 12.20
N PRO A 371 28.93 22.09 13.07
CA PRO A 371 28.98 20.86 13.82
C PRO A 371 28.56 19.79 12.83
N LEU A 372 29.43 18.81 12.58
CA LEU A 372 29.07 17.66 11.76
C LEU A 372 27.74 17.12 12.29
N LYS A 373 26.67 17.11 11.47
CA LYS A 373 25.41 16.45 11.83
C LYS A 373 25.69 14.96 12.05
N ARG A 374 25.97 14.60 13.30
CA ARG A 374 26.34 13.24 13.66
C ARG A 374 25.09 12.38 13.66
N LYS A 375 25.06 11.36 12.79
CA LYS A 375 24.05 10.29 12.82
C LYS A 375 23.94 9.69 14.23
N ARG A 376 22.73 9.28 14.61
CA ARG A 376 22.41 8.68 15.92
C ARG A 376 22.74 7.21 15.91
N GLY A 377 23.73 6.81 16.70
CA GLY A 377 24.06 5.39 16.86
C GLY A 377 22.97 4.61 17.59
N ILE A 378 22.84 3.32 17.29
CA ILE A 378 22.12 2.35 18.11
C ILE A 378 23.10 1.78 19.14
N ILE A 379 22.71 1.84 20.42
CA ILE A 379 23.51 1.36 21.56
C ILE A 379 23.18 -0.11 21.87
N SER A 380 21.89 -0.41 22.02
CA SER A 380 21.41 -1.74 22.37
C SER A 380 20.08 -2.02 21.73
N ILE A 381 19.78 -3.31 21.53
CA ILE A 381 18.45 -3.81 21.28
C ILE A 381 18.21 -4.96 22.24
N GLU A 382 17.09 -4.91 22.94
CA GLU A 382 16.74 -5.86 23.98
C GLU A 382 15.37 -6.47 23.67
N LYS A 383 15.23 -7.78 23.85
CA LYS A 383 13.89 -8.39 23.91
C LYS A 383 13.24 -7.98 25.22
N VAL A 384 12.05 -7.40 25.15
CA VAL A 384 11.25 -6.93 26.28
C VAL A 384 9.85 -7.52 26.19
N LYS A 385 9.07 -7.40 27.29
CA LYS A 385 7.67 -7.83 27.30
C LYS A 385 6.93 -7.25 26.07
N PRO A 386 6.34 -8.10 25.19
CA PRO A 386 5.62 -7.65 24.02
C PRO A 386 4.54 -6.65 24.41
N LYS A 387 4.38 -5.59 23.62
CA LYS A 387 3.30 -4.60 23.77
C LYS A 387 2.60 -4.39 22.44
N LYS A 388 1.36 -3.90 22.49
CA LYS A 388 0.54 -3.65 21.30
C LYS A 388 1.15 -2.54 20.44
N GLY A 389 1.11 -2.73 19.13
CA GLY A 389 1.56 -1.73 18.16
C GLY A 389 0.72 -1.68 16.90
N LYS A 390 0.78 -0.53 16.22
CA LYS A 390 0.07 -0.27 14.97
C LYS A 390 1.03 -0.09 13.81
N CYS A 391 0.47 -0.24 12.61
CA CYS A 391 1.14 0.11 11.37
C CYS A 391 0.40 1.29 10.75
N ILE A 392 1.14 2.32 10.34
CA ILE A 392 0.61 3.42 9.55
C ILE A 392 1.29 3.45 8.19
N THR A 393 0.60 4.00 7.21
CA THR A 393 1.16 4.31 5.90
C THR A 393 1.14 5.80 5.72
N VAL A 394 2.28 6.38 5.40
CA VAL A 394 2.44 7.81 5.11
C VAL A 394 2.82 8.00 3.65
N GLU A 395 2.47 9.15 3.11
CA GLU A 395 2.96 9.59 1.81
C GLU A 395 4.50 9.69 1.82
N GLY A 396 5.17 9.10 0.82
CA GLY A 396 6.64 9.03 0.75
C GLY A 396 7.30 7.84 1.48
N GLY A 397 6.57 7.11 2.33
CA GLY A 397 7.01 5.82 2.89
C GLY A 397 7.96 5.87 4.09
N VAL A 398 8.41 7.06 4.53
CA VAL A 398 9.22 7.26 5.75
C VAL A 398 8.65 8.39 6.61
N TYR A 399 8.60 8.19 7.93
CA TYR A 399 8.13 9.20 8.90
C TYR A 399 8.95 9.17 10.20
N LEU A 400 8.86 10.25 10.98
CA LEU A 400 9.57 10.46 12.24
C LEU A 400 8.77 9.95 13.45
N VAL A 401 9.42 9.22 14.35
CA VAL A 401 8.83 8.65 15.57
C VAL A 401 9.68 8.88 16.82
N GLY A 402 9.05 8.89 18.00
CA GLY A 402 9.68 9.19 19.27
C GLY A 402 9.85 10.69 19.53
N ARG A 403 10.16 11.06 20.78
CA ARG A 403 10.38 12.48 21.15
C ARG A 403 11.60 13.08 20.46
N ASN A 404 12.58 12.25 20.12
CA ASN A 404 13.77 12.67 19.40
C ASN A 404 13.63 12.56 17.86
N LEU A 405 12.46 12.19 17.32
CA LEU A 405 12.16 12.19 15.87
C LEU A 405 13.09 11.31 15.01
N ILE A 406 12.91 9.99 15.11
CA ILE A 406 13.69 8.94 14.42
C ILE A 406 12.96 8.43 13.15
N PRO A 407 13.61 8.27 11.97
CA PRO A 407 12.97 7.77 10.73
C PRO A 407 12.78 6.23 10.63
N THR A 408 11.75 5.74 9.89
CA THR A 408 11.33 4.30 9.70
C THR A 408 10.69 3.98 8.31
N HIS A 409 10.67 2.74 7.76
CA HIS A 409 10.31 2.38 6.33
C HIS A 409 9.20 1.27 6.03
N ASN A 410 8.93 0.94 4.72
CA ASN A 410 8.05 -0.12 4.08
C ASN A 410 8.70 -1.07 2.92
N SER A 411 8.13 -2.24 2.49
CA SER A 411 8.65 -3.57 1.89
C SER A 411 9.65 -3.70 0.68
N GLU A 412 10.22 -4.93 0.37
CA GLU A 412 11.35 -5.19 -0.62
C GLU A 412 11.41 -6.39 -1.66
N GLY A 413 10.64 -7.50 -1.61
CA GLY A 413 10.95 -8.78 -2.31
C GLY A 413 11.17 -8.83 -3.85
N SER A 414 10.10 -8.84 -4.66
CA SER A 414 10.12 -9.04 -6.14
C SER A 414 10.88 -7.97 -6.92
N THR A 415 10.62 -6.70 -6.63
CA THR A 415 11.10 -5.58 -7.44
C THR A 415 12.47 -5.04 -7.03
N ARG A 416 13.13 -5.65 -6.03
CA ARG A 416 14.48 -5.26 -5.60
C ARG A 416 15.44 -6.44 -5.55
N ARG A 417 15.08 -7.54 -4.90
CA ARG A 417 16.02 -8.65 -4.66
C ARG A 417 16.26 -9.48 -5.91
N LEU A 418 15.20 -9.82 -6.66
CA LEU A 418 15.30 -10.55 -7.91
C LEU A 418 16.17 -9.83 -8.97
N PRO A 419 15.92 -8.56 -9.35
CA PRO A 419 16.74 -7.89 -10.35
C PRO A 419 18.19 -7.69 -9.89
N SER A 420 18.45 -7.49 -8.59
CA SER A 420 19.82 -7.49 -8.07
C SER A 420 20.50 -8.85 -8.26
N PHE A 421 19.82 -9.95 -7.94
CA PHE A 421 20.34 -11.31 -8.10
C PHE A 421 20.63 -11.62 -9.57
N LEU A 422 19.68 -11.34 -10.47
CA LEU A 422 19.84 -11.56 -11.92
C LEU A 422 21.04 -10.79 -12.50
N ALA A 423 21.25 -9.53 -12.12
CA ALA A 423 22.41 -8.77 -12.58
C ALA A 423 23.76 -9.39 -12.15
N GLY A 424 23.75 -10.24 -11.12
CA GLY A 424 24.91 -11.00 -10.66
C GLY A 424 25.03 -12.37 -11.32
N TYR A 425 23.94 -13.13 -11.29
CA TYR A 425 23.84 -14.49 -11.78
C TYR A 425 23.86 -14.60 -13.31
N ARG A 426 23.25 -13.63 -13.99
CA ARG A 426 23.14 -13.50 -15.44
C ARG A 426 23.57 -12.09 -15.87
N PRO A 427 24.88 -11.79 -15.81
CA PRO A 427 25.39 -10.43 -15.92
C PRO A 427 25.18 -9.79 -17.30
N ASP A 428 24.93 -10.57 -18.35
CA ASP A 428 24.70 -10.07 -19.71
C ASP A 428 23.22 -9.75 -20.00
N ASP A 429 22.30 -10.07 -19.09
CA ASP A 429 20.88 -9.81 -19.28
C ASP A 429 20.56 -8.31 -19.30
N LYS A 430 19.67 -7.92 -20.20
CA LYS A 430 19.00 -6.62 -20.25
C LYS A 430 17.66 -6.71 -19.52
N ILE A 431 17.61 -6.15 -18.31
CA ILE A 431 16.45 -6.22 -17.41
C ILE A 431 15.63 -4.92 -17.51
N ALA A 432 14.32 -5.02 -17.66
CA ALA A 432 13.41 -3.87 -17.58
C ALA A 432 12.50 -3.98 -16.36
N VAL A 433 12.46 -2.94 -15.52
CA VAL A 433 11.55 -2.83 -14.38
C VAL A 433 10.56 -1.71 -14.63
N VAL A 434 9.28 -2.07 -14.67
CA VAL A 434 8.18 -1.19 -15.04
C VAL A 434 7.22 -1.02 -13.87
N SER A 435 6.68 0.17 -13.70
CA SER A 435 5.54 0.43 -12.80
C SER A 435 4.56 1.42 -13.42
N TYR A 436 3.38 1.62 -12.82
CA TYR A 436 2.39 2.60 -13.33
C TYR A 436 2.96 4.02 -13.52
N ALA A 437 4.05 4.37 -12.81
CA ALA A 437 4.69 5.67 -12.93
C ALA A 437 6.22 5.55 -12.97
N ALA A 438 6.85 6.35 -13.85
CA ALA A 438 8.29 6.40 -14.00
C ALA A 438 9.02 6.75 -12.68
N THR A 439 8.48 7.66 -11.87
CA THR A 439 9.08 8.03 -10.58
C THR A 439 9.13 6.86 -9.59
N LYS A 440 8.18 5.92 -9.67
CA LYS A 440 8.15 4.69 -8.84
C LYS A 440 9.19 3.69 -9.36
N ALA A 441 9.26 3.45 -10.67
CA ALA A 441 10.27 2.57 -11.26
C ALA A 441 11.71 3.05 -10.99
N GLN A 442 11.99 4.34 -11.18
CA GLN A 442 13.31 4.93 -10.89
C GLN A 442 13.69 4.84 -9.41
N LYS A 443 12.70 4.81 -8.50
CA LYS A 443 12.96 4.55 -7.08
C LYS A 443 13.46 3.12 -6.86
N PHE A 444 12.85 2.12 -7.49
CA PHE A 444 13.33 0.74 -7.44
C PHE A 444 14.77 0.64 -7.96
N GLY A 445 15.10 1.31 -9.07
CA GLY A 445 16.46 1.32 -9.59
C GLY A 445 17.50 1.84 -8.59
N ARG A 446 17.21 2.93 -7.87
CA ARG A 446 18.10 3.43 -6.80
C ARG A 446 18.28 2.41 -5.66
N GLU A 447 17.24 1.67 -5.32
CA GLU A 447 17.26 0.67 -4.24
C GLU A 447 18.03 -0.59 -4.67
N ILE A 448 17.84 -1.05 -5.91
CA ILE A 448 18.62 -2.14 -6.53
C ILE A 448 20.11 -1.80 -6.54
N MET A 449 20.47 -0.61 -7.03
CA MET A 449 21.87 -0.16 -7.03
C MET A 449 22.46 -0.05 -5.61
N THR A 450 21.63 0.14 -4.59
CA THR A 450 22.07 0.15 -3.19
C THR A 450 22.43 -1.25 -2.71
N ILE A 451 21.63 -2.27 -3.09
CA ILE A 451 21.91 -3.69 -2.82
C ILE A 451 23.20 -4.12 -3.53
N MET A 452 23.39 -3.74 -4.80
CA MET A 452 24.57 -4.17 -5.56
C MET A 452 25.88 -3.54 -5.08
N ARG A 453 25.80 -2.45 -4.29
CA ARG A 453 26.96 -1.84 -3.63
C ARG A 453 27.30 -2.51 -2.29
N GLU A 454 26.50 -3.48 -1.83
CA GLU A 454 26.77 -4.22 -0.59
C GLU A 454 28.05 -5.05 -0.70
N LYS A 455 28.77 -5.20 0.43
CA LYS A 455 29.93 -6.09 0.50
C LYS A 455 29.49 -7.52 0.21
N GLU A 456 28.41 -7.96 0.83
CA GLU A 456 27.83 -9.28 0.64
C GLU A 456 27.50 -9.53 -0.83
N TYR A 457 26.92 -8.54 -1.52
CA TYR A 457 26.68 -8.66 -2.96
C TYR A 457 27.98 -8.82 -3.76
N LYS A 458 28.98 -7.97 -3.48
CA LYS A 458 30.28 -8.02 -4.16
C LYS A 458 31.07 -9.30 -3.85
N ASP A 459 30.87 -9.90 -2.68
CA ASP A 459 31.48 -11.18 -2.31
C ASP A 459 30.83 -12.33 -3.10
N ILE A 460 29.51 -12.27 -3.31
CA ILE A 460 28.75 -13.25 -4.13
C ILE A 460 29.07 -13.08 -5.63
N PHE A 461 29.01 -11.84 -6.12
CA PHE A 461 29.17 -11.47 -7.54
C PHE A 461 30.30 -10.43 -7.72
N PRO A 462 31.58 -10.83 -7.57
CA PRO A 462 32.72 -9.91 -7.64
C PRO A 462 32.92 -9.30 -9.03
N ASN A 463 32.43 -9.99 -10.05
CA ASN A 463 32.52 -9.62 -11.45
C ASN A 463 31.32 -8.80 -11.93
N THR A 464 30.43 -8.31 -11.06
CA THR A 464 29.34 -7.43 -11.50
C THR A 464 29.66 -5.97 -11.15
N LYS A 465 29.87 -5.12 -12.16
CA LYS A 465 30.26 -3.72 -11.95
C LYS A 465 29.38 -2.76 -12.73
N TYR A 466 28.89 -1.72 -12.06
CA TYR A 466 28.13 -0.63 -12.67
C TYR A 466 28.80 0.72 -12.39
N PRO A 467 28.61 1.74 -13.26
CA PRO A 467 29.20 3.06 -13.07
C PRO A 467 28.88 3.69 -11.70
N GLU A 468 29.91 4.15 -11.01
CA GLU A 468 29.81 4.91 -9.76
C GLU A 468 29.94 6.43 -10.00
N ARG A 469 29.76 7.24 -8.95
CA ARG A 469 29.85 8.70 -9.05
C ARG A 469 31.27 9.11 -9.45
N GLY A 470 31.42 9.82 -10.57
CA GLY A 470 32.72 10.23 -11.11
C GLY A 470 33.29 9.27 -12.17
N TYR A 471 32.53 8.24 -12.58
CA TYR A 471 32.86 7.43 -13.75
C TYR A 471 32.90 8.29 -15.02
N THR A 472 33.98 8.20 -15.79
CA THR A 472 34.21 8.97 -17.02
C THR A 472 34.09 8.13 -18.29
N GLY A 473 33.74 6.84 -18.18
CA GLY A 473 33.54 5.96 -19.33
C GLY A 473 32.18 6.14 -19.99
N ALA A 474 31.98 5.47 -21.13
CA ALA A 474 30.80 5.67 -22.00
C ALA A 474 29.50 5.00 -21.51
N LYS A 475 29.57 4.12 -20.50
CA LYS A 475 28.42 3.35 -19.99
C LYS A 475 27.41 4.24 -19.26
N SER A 476 26.13 4.11 -19.62
CA SER A 476 24.98 4.87 -19.10
C SER A 476 24.77 4.66 -17.60
N ASN A 477 24.51 5.75 -16.89
CA ASN A 477 24.34 5.76 -15.43
C ASN A 477 23.26 6.72 -14.93
N THR A 478 22.09 6.67 -15.55
CA THR A 478 20.98 7.58 -15.27
C THR A 478 19.98 6.99 -14.27
N ASN A 479 18.94 7.75 -13.90
CA ASN A 479 17.85 7.16 -13.11
C ASN A 479 16.96 6.22 -13.96
N ILE A 480 17.01 6.35 -15.28
CA ILE A 480 16.20 5.59 -16.24
C ILE A 480 16.94 4.32 -16.67
N GLU A 481 18.26 4.38 -16.80
CA GLU A 481 19.07 3.31 -17.37
C GLU A 481 20.41 3.17 -16.64
N ARG A 482 20.86 1.92 -16.46
CA ARG A 482 22.15 1.55 -15.90
C ARG A 482 22.77 0.48 -16.77
N GLU A 483 23.95 0.71 -17.31
CA GLU A 483 24.69 -0.32 -18.06
C GLU A 483 25.82 -0.89 -17.22
N SER A 484 26.07 -2.19 -17.37
CA SER A 484 27.22 -2.85 -16.77
C SER A 484 28.52 -2.38 -17.43
N ILE A 485 29.59 -2.33 -16.63
CA ILE A 485 30.93 -1.96 -17.08
C ILE A 485 31.62 -3.14 -17.76
N ASN A 486 31.36 -4.36 -17.29
CA ASN A 486 32.13 -5.55 -17.63
C ASN A 486 31.28 -6.72 -18.13
N SER A 487 30.06 -6.40 -18.56
CA SER A 487 29.15 -7.29 -19.27
C SER A 487 28.27 -6.45 -20.21
N ASP A 488 27.50 -7.13 -21.07
CA ASP A 488 26.56 -6.46 -21.97
C ASP A 488 25.20 -6.16 -21.32
N GLY A 489 25.05 -6.55 -20.05
CA GLY A 489 23.82 -6.39 -19.31
C GLY A 489 23.50 -4.94 -18.96
N SER A 490 22.21 -4.68 -18.80
CA SER A 490 21.68 -3.36 -18.48
C SER A 490 20.38 -3.44 -17.67
N MET A 491 20.02 -2.35 -17.01
CA MET A 491 18.75 -2.22 -16.31
C MET A 491 18.04 -0.93 -16.72
N LYS A 492 16.79 -1.04 -17.19
CA LYS A 492 15.89 0.08 -17.51
C LYS A 492 14.76 0.20 -16.48
N PHE A 493 14.43 1.42 -16.08
CA PHE A 493 13.43 1.75 -15.04
C PHE A 493 12.39 2.73 -15.59
N VAL A 494 11.26 2.21 -16.07
CA VAL A 494 10.28 2.99 -16.85
C VAL A 494 8.88 2.95 -16.25
N GLY A 495 8.09 3.98 -16.55
CA GLY A 495 6.65 3.96 -16.29
C GLY A 495 5.90 3.26 -17.42
N VAL A 496 4.64 2.89 -17.18
CA VAL A 496 3.66 2.72 -18.28
C VAL A 496 3.64 4.00 -19.12
N ASP A 497 3.49 3.86 -20.44
CA ASP A 497 3.67 4.90 -21.46
C ASP A 497 5.12 5.39 -21.64
N GLY A 498 6.06 4.88 -20.84
CA GLY A 498 7.48 5.15 -20.98
C GLY A 498 8.10 4.41 -22.18
N PRO A 499 9.14 4.98 -22.81
CA PRO A 499 9.84 4.32 -23.91
C PRO A 499 10.73 3.18 -23.42
N LEU A 500 10.56 1.99 -24.00
CA LEU A 500 11.58 0.93 -24.03
C LEU A 500 12.26 0.96 -25.40
N THR A 501 13.10 1.98 -25.66
CA THR A 501 13.77 2.17 -26.96
C THR A 501 15.10 1.41 -27.06
N GLY A 502 15.41 0.94 -28.27
CA GLY A 502 16.78 0.66 -28.75
C GLY A 502 17.38 -0.72 -28.49
N ASP A 503 16.90 -1.48 -27.51
CA ASP A 503 17.48 -2.78 -27.12
C ASP A 503 16.41 -3.84 -26.88
N THR A 504 16.75 -5.10 -27.17
CA THR A 504 16.03 -6.29 -26.71
C THR A 504 16.02 -6.35 -25.17
N VAL A 505 14.97 -6.94 -24.60
CA VAL A 505 14.83 -7.12 -23.14
C VAL A 505 14.83 -8.61 -22.83
N ASP A 506 15.79 -9.07 -22.04
CA ASP A 506 15.89 -10.48 -21.62
C ASP A 506 14.94 -10.79 -20.46
N VAL A 507 14.73 -9.84 -19.54
CA VAL A 507 13.84 -10.03 -18.38
C VAL A 507 12.99 -8.78 -18.14
N LEU A 508 11.67 -8.92 -18.28
CA LEU A 508 10.69 -7.86 -18.06
C LEU A 508 9.96 -8.08 -16.73
N ILE A 509 10.10 -7.12 -15.79
CA ILE A 509 9.44 -7.13 -14.48
C ILE A 509 8.40 -6.02 -14.43
N LEU A 510 7.12 -6.37 -14.34
CA LEU A 510 5.97 -5.47 -14.32
C LEU A 510 5.39 -5.40 -12.89
N ASP A 511 5.68 -4.32 -12.15
CA ASP A 511 5.25 -4.13 -10.75
C ASP A 511 4.23 -2.99 -10.58
N ASP A 512 3.00 -3.33 -10.20
CA ASP A 512 1.85 -2.42 -10.09
C ASP A 512 1.65 -1.54 -11.34
N LEU A 513 1.10 -2.10 -12.42
CA LEU A 513 0.81 -1.37 -13.67
C LEU A 513 -0.32 -0.34 -13.54
N TYR A 514 -1.15 -0.47 -12.51
CA TYR A 514 -2.27 0.43 -12.24
C TYR A 514 -2.06 1.15 -10.92
N LYS A 515 -2.41 2.44 -10.87
CA LYS A 515 -2.23 3.28 -9.66
C LYS A 515 -3.13 2.85 -8.50
N GLY A 516 -4.26 2.20 -8.79
CA GLY A 516 -5.22 1.68 -7.82
C GLY A 516 -6.60 1.46 -8.41
N TRP A 517 -7.59 1.18 -7.56
CA TRP A 517 -8.96 0.80 -7.96
C TRP A 517 -9.57 1.59 -9.12
N LYS A 518 -9.65 2.92 -9.00
CA LYS A 518 -10.31 3.78 -10.02
C LYS A 518 -9.61 3.73 -11.37
N ASP A 519 -8.29 3.67 -11.33
CA ASP A 519 -7.43 3.68 -12.51
C ASP A 519 -7.52 2.32 -13.23
N ALA A 520 -7.47 1.22 -12.47
CA ALA A 520 -7.60 -0.13 -13.00
C ALA A 520 -8.99 -0.46 -13.56
N ASN A 521 -10.05 0.23 -13.13
CA ASN A 521 -11.42 0.06 -13.63
C ASN A 521 -11.82 1.09 -14.71
N SER A 522 -10.88 1.92 -15.18
CA SER A 522 -11.10 2.85 -16.29
C SER A 522 -10.90 2.11 -17.62
N PRO A 523 -11.91 2.00 -18.50
CA PRO A 523 -11.75 1.34 -19.80
C PRO A 523 -10.66 1.98 -20.67
N VAL A 524 -10.52 3.31 -20.57
CA VAL A 524 -9.49 4.07 -21.28
C VAL A 524 -8.10 3.69 -20.77
N THR A 525 -7.91 3.62 -19.45
CA THR A 525 -6.63 3.24 -18.85
C THR A 525 -6.33 1.76 -19.15
N GLN A 526 -7.31 0.87 -19.05
CA GLN A 526 -7.16 -0.55 -19.38
C GLN A 526 -6.67 -0.73 -20.82
N ARG A 527 -7.32 -0.04 -21.76
CA ARG A 527 -6.92 -0.05 -23.18
C ARG A 527 -5.53 0.52 -23.37
N SER A 528 -5.23 1.68 -22.78
CA SER A 528 -3.90 2.30 -22.88
C SER A 528 -2.78 1.41 -22.35
N VAL A 529 -2.98 0.80 -21.18
CA VAL A 529 -1.99 -0.11 -20.55
C VAL A 529 -1.81 -1.36 -21.40
N TRP A 530 -2.90 -1.92 -21.95
CA TRP A 530 -2.86 -3.09 -22.82
C TRP A 530 -2.19 -2.79 -24.16
N ASP A 531 -2.54 -1.66 -24.80
CA ASP A 531 -1.91 -1.21 -26.04
C ASP A 531 -0.42 -0.95 -25.83
N TRP A 532 -0.04 -0.31 -24.73
CA TRP A 532 1.37 -0.13 -24.37
C TRP A 532 2.07 -1.46 -24.12
N TYR A 533 1.42 -2.40 -23.41
CA TYR A 533 1.98 -3.73 -23.19
C TYR A 533 2.27 -4.44 -24.51
N LEU A 534 1.32 -4.48 -25.45
CA LEU A 534 1.51 -5.13 -26.75
C LEU A 534 2.54 -4.41 -27.64
N THR A 535 2.42 -3.08 -27.76
CA THR A 535 3.18 -2.33 -28.76
C THR A 535 4.58 -1.94 -28.30
N VAL A 536 4.82 -1.86 -27.00
CA VAL A 536 6.10 -1.38 -26.43
C VAL A 536 6.79 -2.43 -25.55
N ALA A 537 6.06 -3.11 -24.68
CA ALA A 537 6.68 -4.05 -23.73
C ALA A 537 6.96 -5.41 -24.38
N ASP A 538 5.93 -6.05 -24.90
CA ASP A 538 5.96 -7.38 -25.51
C ASP A 538 6.79 -7.39 -26.81
N SER A 539 6.67 -6.32 -27.61
CA SER A 539 7.45 -6.14 -28.85
C SER A 539 8.97 -6.04 -28.66
N ARG A 540 9.46 -5.92 -27.41
CA ARG A 540 10.89 -5.89 -27.06
C ARG A 540 11.43 -7.23 -26.58
N LEU A 541 10.55 -8.21 -26.44
CA LEU A 541 10.91 -9.56 -26.03
C LEU A 541 11.30 -10.38 -27.27
N HIS A 542 12.27 -11.27 -27.07
CA HIS A 542 12.67 -12.31 -28.02
C HIS A 542 12.27 -13.68 -27.46
N ASN A 543 12.52 -14.74 -28.23
CA ASN A 543 12.09 -16.09 -27.91
C ASN A 543 12.60 -16.61 -26.55
N ASP A 544 13.69 -16.07 -26.03
CA ASP A 544 14.29 -16.48 -24.75
C ASP A 544 14.01 -15.50 -23.60
N SER A 545 13.25 -14.44 -23.87
CA SER A 545 12.90 -13.44 -22.86
C SER A 545 11.95 -14.01 -21.81
N GLN A 546 12.06 -13.50 -20.59
CA GLN A 546 11.21 -13.84 -19.46
C GLN A 546 10.36 -12.67 -19.01
N GLN A 547 9.18 -12.99 -18.48
CA GLN A 547 8.23 -11.98 -17.97
C GLN A 547 7.80 -12.32 -16.55
N LEU A 548 7.90 -11.34 -15.64
CA LEU A 548 7.35 -11.41 -14.29
C LEU A 548 6.32 -10.30 -14.10
N ILE A 549 5.08 -10.68 -13.82
CA ILE A 549 4.00 -9.75 -13.48
C ILE A 549 3.66 -9.88 -11.99
N THR A 550 3.75 -8.76 -11.26
CA THR A 550 3.43 -8.69 -9.83
C THR A 550 2.60 -7.45 -9.55
N PHE A 551 1.28 -7.59 -9.42
CA PHE A 551 0.46 -6.50 -8.94
C PHE A 551 -0.86 -6.96 -8.32
N THR A 552 -1.52 -6.02 -7.64
CA THR A 552 -2.86 -6.26 -7.10
C THR A 552 -3.90 -6.33 -8.23
N ARG A 553 -4.59 -7.47 -8.37
CA ARG A 553 -5.71 -7.64 -9.32
C ARG A 553 -6.88 -6.74 -8.93
N TRP A 554 -7.05 -5.64 -9.65
CA TRP A 554 -8.09 -4.63 -9.34
C TRP A 554 -9.30 -4.71 -10.28
N SER A 555 -9.17 -5.38 -11.42
CA SER A 555 -10.19 -5.39 -12.48
C SER A 555 -10.22 -6.73 -13.21
N ASP A 556 -11.40 -7.15 -13.64
CA ASP A 556 -11.63 -8.31 -14.50
C ASP A 556 -11.21 -8.04 -15.96
N GLN A 557 -10.66 -6.87 -16.24
CA GLN A 557 -10.18 -6.41 -17.56
C GLN A 557 -8.74 -5.85 -17.47
N ASP A 558 -8.00 -6.18 -16.41
CA ASP A 558 -6.57 -5.87 -16.32
C ASP A 558 -5.72 -6.73 -17.29
N VAL A 559 -4.43 -6.38 -17.45
CA VAL A 559 -3.50 -7.13 -18.35
C VAL A 559 -3.52 -8.63 -18.07
N ILE A 560 -3.58 -9.03 -16.79
CA ILE A 560 -3.62 -10.46 -16.42
C ILE A 560 -4.94 -11.08 -16.89
N ALA A 561 -6.07 -10.40 -16.74
CA ALA A 561 -7.35 -10.87 -17.27
C ALA A 561 -7.33 -11.07 -18.79
N LYS A 562 -6.71 -10.15 -19.53
CA LYS A 562 -6.56 -10.27 -21.00
C LYS A 562 -5.71 -11.47 -21.40
N LEU A 563 -4.59 -11.70 -20.69
CA LEU A 563 -3.76 -12.89 -20.92
C LEU A 563 -4.52 -14.19 -20.61
N ILE A 564 -5.36 -14.21 -19.57
CA ILE A 564 -6.25 -15.35 -19.26
C ILE A 564 -7.27 -15.57 -20.40
N GLU A 565 -7.92 -14.51 -20.87
CA GLU A 565 -8.90 -14.56 -21.96
C GLU A 565 -8.30 -15.14 -23.26
N LEU A 566 -7.03 -14.85 -23.53
CA LEU A 566 -6.29 -15.38 -24.69
C LEU A 566 -5.80 -16.82 -24.51
N GLY A 567 -6.05 -17.47 -23.37
CA GLY A 567 -5.56 -18.82 -23.09
C GLY A 567 -4.05 -18.90 -22.84
N LEU A 568 -3.41 -17.76 -22.53
CA LEU A 568 -1.97 -17.65 -22.30
C LEU A 568 -1.58 -17.82 -20.83
N VAL A 569 -2.51 -18.20 -19.95
CA VAL A 569 -2.25 -18.33 -18.51
C VAL A 569 -2.71 -19.68 -18.01
N VAL A 570 -1.82 -20.39 -17.33
CA VAL A 570 -2.10 -21.58 -16.54
C VAL A 570 -2.17 -21.16 -15.08
N VAL A 571 -3.34 -21.28 -14.48
CA VAL A 571 -3.54 -20.96 -13.05
C VAL A 571 -3.17 -22.17 -12.22
N TYR A 572 -2.20 -22.00 -11.33
CA TYR A 572 -1.78 -23.06 -10.42
C TYR A 572 -2.41 -22.85 -9.04
N ASP A 573 -3.20 -23.84 -8.61
CA ASP A 573 -3.91 -23.85 -7.33
C ASP A 573 -3.31 -24.84 -6.31
N GLY A 574 -2.26 -25.56 -6.71
CA GLY A 574 -1.58 -26.56 -5.90
C GLY A 574 -2.21 -27.95 -5.91
N THR A 575 -3.14 -28.24 -6.83
CA THR A 575 -3.75 -29.59 -6.93
C THR A 575 -2.93 -30.58 -7.75
N GLU A 576 -2.12 -30.08 -8.68
CA GLU A 576 -1.22 -30.85 -9.54
C GLU A 576 0.23 -30.69 -9.06
N ASP A 577 1.12 -31.57 -9.52
CA ASP A 577 2.55 -31.43 -9.26
C ASP A 577 3.12 -30.21 -10.01
N LEU A 578 3.85 -29.35 -9.29
CA LEU A 578 4.35 -28.11 -9.86
C LEU A 578 5.35 -28.34 -11.00
N GLU A 579 6.18 -29.39 -10.92
CA GLU A 579 7.16 -29.70 -11.97
C GLU A 579 6.46 -30.15 -13.25
N GLU A 580 5.41 -30.97 -13.11
CA GLU A 580 4.59 -31.39 -14.25
C GLU A 580 3.89 -30.20 -14.91
N VAL A 581 3.37 -29.26 -14.11
CA VAL A 581 2.76 -28.02 -14.64
C VAL A 581 3.82 -27.18 -15.36
N ILE A 582 5.01 -26.98 -14.77
CA ILE A 582 6.13 -26.25 -15.38
C ILE A 582 6.58 -26.90 -16.70
N LYS A 583 6.65 -28.22 -16.75
CA LYS A 583 7.06 -28.95 -17.96
C LYS A 583 6.05 -28.79 -19.11
N ASN A 584 4.78 -28.56 -18.80
CA ASN A 584 3.69 -28.44 -19.77
C ASN A 584 3.23 -26.98 -20.00
N LEU A 585 3.99 -26.00 -19.50
CA LEU A 585 3.62 -24.59 -19.58
C LEU A 585 3.80 -23.98 -20.98
N ASP A 586 4.69 -24.54 -21.81
CA ASP A 586 5.11 -23.98 -23.09
C ASP A 586 5.48 -22.48 -22.95
N ASP A 587 4.93 -21.61 -23.81
CA ASP A 587 5.08 -20.16 -23.75
C ASP A 587 4.01 -19.46 -22.86
N LYS A 588 3.17 -20.21 -22.13
CA LYS A 588 2.14 -19.63 -21.27
C LYS A 588 2.72 -19.10 -19.96
N PHE A 589 1.97 -18.21 -19.32
CA PHE A 589 2.26 -17.72 -17.99
C PHE A 589 1.79 -18.71 -16.92
N LEU A 590 2.66 -18.97 -15.95
CA LEU A 590 2.27 -19.59 -14.69
C LEU A 590 1.70 -18.52 -13.77
N LEU A 591 0.44 -18.65 -13.35
CA LEU A 591 -0.17 -17.75 -12.37
C LEU A 591 -0.27 -18.41 -11.01
N ILE A 592 0.33 -17.76 -10.01
CA ILE A 592 0.28 -18.15 -8.62
C ILE A 592 -0.33 -17.02 -7.79
N ASN A 593 -1.37 -17.34 -7.02
CA ASN A 593 -2.09 -16.38 -6.21
C ASN A 593 -2.08 -16.75 -4.72
N PHE A 594 -1.40 -15.94 -3.92
CA PHE A 594 -1.38 -16.08 -2.47
C PHE A 594 -2.59 -15.40 -1.85
N GLN A 595 -3.70 -16.11 -1.72
CA GLN A 595 -4.94 -15.57 -1.17
C GLN A 595 -4.81 -15.24 0.33
N ALA A 596 -5.32 -14.06 0.74
CA ALA A 596 -5.36 -13.66 2.14
C ALA A 596 -6.13 -14.63 3.04
N LEU A 597 -7.26 -15.15 2.56
CA LEU A 597 -8.01 -16.24 3.16
C LEU A 597 -7.98 -17.42 2.19
N LYS A 598 -7.54 -18.59 2.64
CA LYS A 598 -7.47 -19.78 1.78
C LYS A 598 -8.87 -20.14 1.27
N GLU A 599 -9.02 -20.29 -0.03
CA GLU A 599 -10.17 -20.92 -0.67
C GLU A 599 -9.68 -22.20 -1.37
N GLY A 600 -10.47 -23.26 -1.34
CA GLY A 600 -10.10 -24.56 -1.89
C GLY A 600 -9.33 -25.48 -0.91
N LYS A 601 -9.00 -26.68 -1.40
CA LYS A 601 -8.42 -27.76 -0.59
C LYS A 601 -6.98 -27.45 -0.18
N LEU A 602 -6.58 -28.07 0.93
CA LEU A 602 -5.19 -28.10 1.41
C LEU A 602 -4.32 -28.82 0.39
N SER A 603 -3.12 -28.29 0.13
CA SER A 603 -2.12 -28.91 -0.73
C SER A 603 -0.71 -28.78 -0.13
N GLU A 604 0.28 -29.45 -0.71
CA GLU A 604 1.68 -29.25 -0.34
C GLU A 604 2.13 -27.81 -0.62
N PHE A 605 1.59 -27.20 -1.67
CA PHE A 605 1.86 -25.81 -2.03
C PHE A 605 1.29 -24.80 -1.04
N ASP A 606 0.05 -25.01 -0.57
CA ASP A 606 -0.60 -24.18 0.43
C ASP A 606 -1.18 -25.06 1.56
N PRO A 607 -0.42 -25.23 2.67
CA PRO A 607 -0.75 -26.17 3.75
C PRO A 607 -1.88 -25.66 4.68
N ARG A 608 -2.51 -24.54 4.33
CA ARG A 608 -3.59 -23.94 5.12
C ARG A 608 -4.90 -24.71 4.95
N LYS A 609 -5.76 -24.70 5.98
CA LYS A 609 -7.15 -25.15 5.85
C LYS A 609 -7.99 -24.06 5.20
N GLU A 610 -9.13 -24.46 4.63
CA GLU A 610 -10.07 -23.50 4.05
C GLU A 610 -10.49 -22.41 5.06
N GLY A 611 -10.43 -21.17 4.62
CA GLY A 611 -10.67 -19.97 5.41
C GLY A 611 -9.50 -19.53 6.31
N ASP A 612 -8.37 -20.26 6.37
CA ASP A 612 -7.22 -19.82 7.17
C ASP A 612 -6.50 -18.64 6.53
N ALA A 613 -6.02 -17.72 7.37
CA ALA A 613 -5.30 -16.55 6.90
C ALA A 613 -3.90 -16.90 6.40
N LEU A 614 -3.43 -16.23 5.34
CA LEU A 614 -2.10 -16.44 4.73
C LEU A 614 -0.98 -16.22 5.75
N TRP A 615 -1.19 -15.23 6.61
CA TRP A 615 -0.27 -14.89 7.67
C TRP A 615 -1.04 -14.52 8.93
N PRO A 616 -1.49 -15.52 9.71
CA PRO A 616 -2.37 -15.31 10.86
C PRO A 616 -1.81 -14.34 11.89
N ASP A 617 -0.50 -14.37 12.12
CA ASP A 617 0.19 -13.48 13.07
C ASP A 617 0.14 -12.01 12.65
N LYS A 618 0.08 -11.75 11.34
CA LYS A 618 0.11 -10.39 10.82
C LYS A 618 -1.27 -9.88 10.42
N HIS A 619 -2.08 -10.73 9.81
CA HIS A 619 -3.46 -10.46 9.43
C HIS A 619 -4.30 -11.68 9.79
N SER A 620 -5.05 -11.59 10.89
CA SER A 620 -5.88 -12.70 11.35
C SER A 620 -7.08 -12.96 10.44
N LYS A 621 -7.58 -14.20 10.46
CA LYS A 621 -8.83 -14.61 9.79
C LYS A 621 -9.98 -13.63 10.08
N LYS A 622 -10.23 -13.36 11.37
CA LYS A 622 -11.25 -12.39 11.83
C LYS A 622 -11.12 -11.00 11.21
N LYS A 623 -9.90 -10.50 11.03
CA LYS A 623 -9.68 -9.18 10.42
C LYS A 623 -10.06 -9.22 8.94
N HIS A 624 -9.65 -10.26 8.23
CA HIS A 624 -9.95 -10.43 6.81
C HIS A 624 -11.45 -10.61 6.57
N GLU A 625 -12.12 -11.45 7.35
CA GLU A 625 -13.59 -11.59 7.32
C GLU A 625 -14.29 -10.24 7.57
N SER A 626 -13.88 -9.49 8.58
CA SER A 626 -14.43 -8.16 8.87
C SER A 626 -14.19 -7.15 7.74
N SER A 627 -13.06 -7.25 7.02
CA SER A 627 -12.78 -6.42 5.85
C SER A 627 -13.62 -6.83 4.65
N ARG A 628 -13.82 -8.14 4.42
CA ARG A 628 -14.67 -8.67 3.34
C ARG A 628 -16.12 -8.26 3.50
N VAL A 629 -16.66 -8.25 4.72
CA VAL A 629 -18.04 -7.79 4.99
C VAL A 629 -18.28 -6.33 4.60
N LYS A 630 -17.28 -5.46 4.73
CA LYS A 630 -17.45 -4.01 4.47
C LYS A 630 -17.53 -3.66 3.00
N ASP A 631 -16.79 -4.40 2.18
CA ASP A 631 -16.62 -4.14 0.76
C ASP A 631 -16.12 -5.45 0.13
N PRO A 632 -17.03 -6.41 -0.14
CA PRO A 632 -16.67 -7.74 -0.60
C PRO A 632 -15.88 -7.72 -1.91
N ASP A 633 -16.31 -6.89 -2.86
CA ASP A 633 -15.70 -6.82 -4.20
C ASP A 633 -14.28 -6.27 -4.13
N LYS A 634 -14.08 -5.18 -3.37
CA LYS A 634 -12.75 -4.63 -3.17
C LYS A 634 -11.87 -5.54 -2.33
N PHE A 635 -12.44 -6.29 -1.40
CA PHE A 635 -11.69 -7.28 -0.65
C PHE A 635 -11.22 -8.42 -1.56
N ASP A 636 -12.10 -8.96 -2.39
CA ASP A 636 -11.79 -10.07 -3.29
C ASP A 636 -10.74 -9.66 -4.32
N CYS A 637 -10.80 -8.43 -4.84
CA CYS A 637 -9.73 -7.83 -5.65
C CYS A 637 -8.41 -7.71 -4.87
N LEU A 638 -8.42 -6.96 -3.75
CA LEU A 638 -7.20 -6.52 -3.05
C LEU A 638 -6.48 -7.64 -2.28
N TYR A 639 -7.24 -8.62 -1.79
CA TYR A 639 -6.76 -9.61 -0.84
C TYR A 639 -6.91 -11.05 -1.34
N GLN A 640 -7.87 -11.34 -2.22
CA GLN A 640 -8.02 -12.68 -2.80
C GLN A 640 -7.48 -12.78 -4.23
N GLY A 641 -7.08 -11.67 -4.86
CA GLY A 641 -6.62 -11.68 -6.26
C GLY A 641 -7.73 -12.05 -7.24
N ASN A 642 -9.00 -11.87 -6.84
CA ASN A 642 -10.18 -12.31 -7.58
C ASN A 642 -11.06 -11.09 -7.91
N PRO A 643 -10.78 -10.37 -9.01
CA PRO A 643 -11.62 -9.28 -9.45
C PRO A 643 -12.84 -9.85 -10.19
N GLN A 644 -13.92 -10.13 -9.45
CA GLN A 644 -15.23 -10.37 -10.06
C GLN A 644 -16.05 -9.10 -9.95
N ASN A 645 -16.32 -8.43 -11.07
CA ASN A 645 -17.19 -7.26 -11.11
C ASN A 645 -18.65 -7.71 -11.10
N LYS A 646 -19.22 -7.94 -9.91
CA LYS A 646 -20.64 -8.30 -9.75
C LYS A 646 -21.58 -7.11 -9.96
N GLU A 647 -21.14 -5.88 -9.74
CA GLU A 647 -21.98 -4.67 -9.92
C GLU A 647 -22.27 -4.34 -11.40
N GLY A 648 -21.42 -4.81 -12.32
CA GLY A 648 -21.56 -4.60 -13.77
C GLY A 648 -22.43 -5.62 -14.50
N LEU A 649 -22.80 -6.74 -13.86
CA LEU A 649 -23.62 -7.78 -14.47
C LEU A 649 -25.10 -7.38 -14.48
N LEU A 650 -25.78 -7.68 -15.57
CA LEU A 650 -27.22 -7.42 -15.73
C LEU A 650 -28.07 -8.54 -15.08
N TYR A 651 -27.57 -9.78 -15.14
CA TYR A 651 -28.23 -10.95 -14.55
C TYR A 651 -27.47 -11.44 -13.32
N SER A 652 -28.21 -11.93 -12.33
CA SER A 652 -27.64 -12.41 -11.07
C SER A 652 -27.04 -13.80 -11.23
N ASN A 653 -25.97 -14.11 -10.49
CA ASN A 653 -25.44 -15.47 -10.39
C ASN A 653 -26.35 -16.43 -9.59
N ASN A 654 -27.50 -15.95 -9.10
CA ASN A 654 -28.39 -16.67 -8.19
C ASN A 654 -29.83 -16.72 -8.73
N PHE A 655 -30.01 -17.08 -10.01
CA PHE A 655 -31.34 -17.43 -10.51
C PHE A 655 -31.99 -18.50 -9.60
N LYS A 656 -33.31 -18.40 -9.42
CA LYS A 656 -34.07 -19.46 -8.74
C LYS A 656 -33.90 -20.76 -9.50
N THR A 657 -33.79 -21.86 -8.76
CA THR A 657 -33.67 -23.18 -9.36
C THR A 657 -34.66 -24.18 -8.78
N TYR A 658 -35.02 -25.19 -9.58
CA TYR A 658 -35.86 -26.31 -9.16
C TYR A 658 -35.12 -27.65 -9.28
N LYS A 659 -35.52 -28.60 -8.43
CA LYS A 659 -35.16 -30.02 -8.56
C LYS A 659 -36.29 -30.81 -9.20
N ASP A 660 -37.50 -30.55 -8.73
CA ASP A 660 -38.74 -31.14 -9.23
C ASP A 660 -39.61 -30.04 -9.86
N LEU A 661 -40.17 -30.29 -11.03
CA LEU A 661 -41.09 -29.37 -11.71
C LEU A 661 -42.43 -29.32 -10.95
N PRO A 662 -43.05 -28.14 -10.79
CA PRO A 662 -44.42 -28.05 -10.30
C PRO A 662 -45.41 -28.55 -11.36
N ASP A 663 -46.66 -28.75 -10.96
CA ASP A 663 -47.74 -29.02 -11.92
C ASP A 663 -47.90 -27.83 -12.88
N LEU A 664 -47.79 -28.11 -14.18
CA LEU A 664 -47.81 -27.10 -15.23
C LEU A 664 -49.19 -27.01 -15.88
N LYS A 665 -49.69 -25.79 -16.06
CA LYS A 665 -50.90 -25.51 -16.84
C LYS A 665 -50.67 -25.75 -18.33
N ILE A 666 -49.51 -25.29 -18.80
CA ILE A 666 -49.18 -25.26 -20.22
C ILE A 666 -47.65 -25.22 -20.39
N ILE A 667 -47.16 -25.89 -21.42
CA ILE A 667 -45.76 -25.84 -21.83
C ILE A 667 -45.67 -24.98 -23.10
N LYS A 668 -44.81 -23.96 -23.06
CA LYS A 668 -44.62 -22.99 -24.14
C LYS A 668 -43.17 -22.98 -24.61
N ASN A 669 -42.93 -22.38 -25.77
CA ASN A 669 -41.60 -22.15 -26.31
C ASN A 669 -41.49 -20.73 -26.89
N TYR A 670 -40.29 -20.15 -26.74
CA TYR A 670 -39.85 -18.98 -27.47
C TYR A 670 -38.60 -19.33 -28.26
N THR A 671 -38.55 -18.95 -29.53
CA THR A 671 -37.38 -19.15 -30.40
C THR A 671 -36.96 -17.86 -31.08
N ASP A 672 -35.72 -17.45 -30.85
CA ASP A 672 -35.00 -16.47 -31.67
C ASP A 672 -34.13 -17.21 -32.71
N THR A 673 -34.35 -16.91 -33.98
CA THR A 673 -33.72 -17.62 -35.11
C THR A 673 -32.46 -16.90 -35.58
N ALA A 674 -31.37 -17.64 -35.77
CA ALA A 674 -30.15 -17.12 -36.40
C ALA A 674 -30.05 -17.51 -37.88
N ASP A 675 -29.96 -16.51 -38.77
CA ASP A 675 -29.88 -16.69 -40.23
C ASP A 675 -28.42 -16.81 -40.74
N SER A 676 -27.45 -16.25 -40.00
CA SER A 676 -26.03 -16.29 -40.34
C SER A 676 -25.25 -16.84 -39.15
N GLY A 677 -24.35 -17.81 -39.35
CA GLY A 677 -23.64 -18.54 -38.27
C GLY A 677 -22.72 -17.71 -37.36
N LYS A 678 -22.88 -16.39 -37.32
CA LYS A 678 -22.32 -15.48 -36.33
C LYS A 678 -23.18 -15.44 -35.06
N ASP A 679 -24.50 -15.44 -35.19
CA ASP A 679 -25.44 -15.34 -34.07
C ASP A 679 -25.87 -16.73 -33.61
N TYR A 680 -26.27 -16.87 -32.34
CA TYR A 680 -26.79 -18.14 -31.82
C TYR A 680 -28.28 -18.23 -32.07
N LEU A 681 -28.74 -19.33 -32.64
CA LEU A 681 -30.14 -19.71 -32.48
C LEU A 681 -30.37 -20.01 -31.00
N CYS A 682 -31.41 -19.42 -30.43
CA CYS A 682 -31.81 -19.63 -29.05
C CYS A 682 -33.28 -20.03 -28.98
N SER A 683 -33.54 -21.28 -28.61
CA SER A 683 -34.90 -21.79 -28.43
C SER A 683 -35.06 -22.34 -27.02
N ILE A 684 -36.00 -21.78 -26.25
CA ILE A 684 -36.22 -22.10 -24.84
C ILE A 684 -37.63 -22.64 -24.64
N VAL A 685 -37.73 -23.86 -24.13
CA VAL A 685 -38.98 -24.46 -23.66
C VAL A 685 -39.16 -24.15 -22.18
N TYR A 686 -40.33 -23.63 -21.82
CA TYR A 686 -40.66 -23.27 -20.45
C TYR A 686 -42.11 -23.65 -20.10
N GLY A 687 -42.34 -23.95 -18.82
CA GLY A 687 -43.64 -24.26 -18.25
C GLY A 687 -44.22 -23.07 -17.49
N VAL A 688 -45.53 -22.86 -17.63
CA VAL A 688 -46.31 -21.94 -16.77
C VAL A 688 -47.06 -22.79 -15.74
N PRO A 689 -46.91 -22.50 -14.44
CA PRO A 689 -47.50 -23.31 -13.37
C PRO A 689 -49.03 -23.29 -13.38
N LEU A 690 -49.65 -24.35 -12.85
CA LEU A 690 -51.11 -24.46 -12.70
C LEU A 690 -51.67 -23.48 -11.67
N ALA A 691 -50.89 -23.18 -10.63
CA ALA A 691 -51.24 -22.19 -9.62
C ALA A 691 -51.14 -20.77 -10.20
N SER A 692 -52.27 -20.08 -10.33
CA SER A 692 -52.33 -18.71 -10.86
C SER A 692 -51.61 -17.66 -10.01
N THR A 693 -51.26 -18.00 -8.77
CA THR A 693 -50.47 -17.15 -7.86
C THR A 693 -48.96 -17.27 -8.07
N ASP A 694 -48.50 -18.27 -8.83
CA ASP A 694 -47.09 -18.48 -9.11
C ASP A 694 -46.70 -17.71 -10.39
N PRO A 695 -45.93 -16.60 -10.31
CA PRO A 695 -45.58 -15.80 -11.47
C PRO A 695 -44.41 -16.40 -12.27
N HIS A 696 -43.83 -17.52 -11.84
CA HIS A 696 -42.58 -18.02 -12.39
C HIS A 696 -42.74 -18.75 -13.73
N LYS A 697 -41.68 -18.70 -14.54
CA LYS A 697 -41.55 -19.40 -15.82
C LYS A 697 -40.44 -20.44 -15.67
N TYR A 698 -40.82 -21.71 -15.63
CA TYR A 698 -39.90 -22.82 -15.34
C TYR A 698 -39.25 -23.30 -16.63
N VAL A 699 -37.96 -23.04 -16.82
CA VAL A 699 -37.21 -23.51 -18.00
C VAL A 699 -37.05 -25.02 -17.94
N ILE A 700 -37.49 -25.70 -18.99
CA ILE A 700 -37.49 -27.17 -19.10
C ILE A 700 -36.34 -27.61 -20.03
N ASP A 701 -36.17 -26.92 -21.15
CA ASP A 701 -35.21 -27.31 -22.19
C ASP A 701 -34.67 -26.10 -22.95
N VAL A 702 -33.43 -26.17 -23.41
CA VAL A 702 -32.77 -25.09 -24.15
C VAL A 702 -31.95 -25.67 -25.32
N LEU A 703 -32.20 -25.16 -26.52
CA LEU A 703 -31.36 -25.34 -27.69
C LEU A 703 -30.65 -24.03 -28.00
N TYR A 704 -29.32 -24.01 -27.86
CA TYR A 704 -28.49 -22.83 -28.05
C TYR A 704 -27.26 -23.16 -28.90
N THR A 705 -27.20 -22.70 -30.15
CA THR A 705 -26.13 -23.08 -31.10
C THR A 705 -25.98 -22.12 -32.29
N GLN A 706 -24.78 -21.97 -32.84
CA GLN A 706 -24.48 -21.22 -34.08
C GLN A 706 -24.59 -22.07 -35.37
N LYS A 707 -25.26 -23.23 -35.31
CA LYS A 707 -25.37 -24.11 -36.47
C LYS A 707 -26.44 -23.57 -37.42
N GLY A 708 -26.30 -23.86 -38.72
CA GLY A 708 -27.24 -23.41 -39.75
C GLY A 708 -28.65 -23.99 -39.58
N MET A 709 -29.62 -23.36 -40.25
CA MET A 709 -31.04 -23.71 -40.20
C MET A 709 -31.32 -25.16 -40.58
N GLU A 710 -30.54 -25.73 -41.50
CA GLU A 710 -30.65 -27.13 -41.90
C GLU A 710 -30.41 -28.13 -40.76
N ILE A 711 -29.68 -27.70 -39.72
CA ILE A 711 -29.46 -28.49 -38.50
C ILE A 711 -30.42 -28.06 -37.39
N THR A 712 -30.67 -26.76 -37.23
CA THR A 712 -31.46 -26.26 -36.09
C THR A 712 -32.95 -26.50 -36.25
N GLU A 713 -33.53 -26.46 -37.45
CA GLU A 713 -34.95 -26.79 -37.69
C GLU A 713 -35.35 -28.19 -37.16
N PRO A 714 -34.69 -29.30 -37.57
CA PRO A 714 -35.05 -30.62 -37.08
C PRO A 714 -34.71 -30.83 -35.60
N LEU A 715 -33.70 -30.13 -35.06
CA LEU A 715 -33.39 -30.19 -33.62
C LEU A 715 -34.44 -29.47 -32.78
N THR A 716 -34.88 -28.29 -33.21
CA THR A 716 -35.98 -27.56 -32.56
C THR A 716 -37.26 -28.39 -32.60
N ALA A 717 -37.62 -28.99 -33.74
CA ALA A 717 -38.79 -29.86 -33.83
C ALA A 717 -38.74 -31.04 -32.83
N LYS A 718 -37.58 -31.71 -32.75
CA LYS A 718 -37.36 -32.80 -31.78
C LYS A 718 -37.49 -32.32 -30.33
N MET A 719 -36.96 -31.13 -30.02
CA MET A 719 -37.08 -30.52 -28.70
C MET A 719 -38.54 -30.19 -28.36
N LEU A 720 -39.32 -29.64 -29.30
CA LEU A 720 -40.72 -29.33 -29.07
C LEU A 720 -41.56 -30.60 -28.83
N ASN A 721 -41.35 -31.63 -29.65
CA ASN A 721 -42.08 -32.90 -29.55
C ASN A 721 -41.77 -33.66 -28.27
N ARG A 722 -40.48 -33.77 -27.87
CA ARG A 722 -40.09 -34.51 -26.66
C ARG A 722 -40.63 -33.87 -25.37
N ASN A 723 -40.85 -32.56 -25.38
CA ASN A 723 -41.36 -31.81 -24.24
C ASN A 723 -42.89 -31.58 -24.30
N ASN A 724 -43.60 -32.13 -25.29
CA ASN A 724 -45.04 -31.94 -25.48
C ASN A 724 -45.47 -30.46 -25.45
N VAL A 725 -44.74 -29.60 -26.15
CA VAL A 725 -45.00 -28.15 -26.16
C VAL A 725 -46.37 -27.84 -26.78
N ASN A 726 -47.15 -26.97 -26.14
CA ASN A 726 -48.48 -26.59 -26.61
C ASN A 726 -48.46 -25.36 -27.55
N LYS A 727 -47.65 -24.34 -27.20
CA LYS A 727 -47.58 -23.06 -27.92
C LYS A 727 -46.14 -22.65 -28.16
N VAL A 728 -45.83 -22.27 -29.40
CA VAL A 728 -44.49 -21.88 -29.85
C VAL A 728 -44.58 -20.48 -30.43
N ASN A 729 -43.73 -19.57 -29.97
CA ASN A 729 -43.58 -18.24 -30.56
C ASN A 729 -42.19 -18.10 -31.17
N ILE A 730 -42.14 -17.71 -32.45
CA ILE A 730 -40.90 -17.60 -33.22
C ILE A 730 -40.71 -16.14 -33.63
N GLU A 731 -39.61 -15.53 -33.20
CA GLU A 731 -39.20 -14.21 -33.66
C GLU A 731 -38.64 -14.31 -35.09
N SER A 732 -39.05 -13.41 -36.00
CA SER A 732 -38.70 -13.46 -37.41
C SER A 732 -38.22 -12.10 -37.92
N ASN A 733 -36.91 -11.96 -38.16
CA ASN A 733 -36.31 -10.73 -38.70
C ASN A 733 -35.83 -10.84 -40.17
N GLY A 734 -35.93 -12.03 -40.80
CA GLY A 734 -35.59 -12.23 -42.22
C GLY A 734 -35.91 -13.63 -42.76
N GLY A 735 -35.47 -14.69 -42.06
CA GLY A 735 -35.72 -16.11 -42.41
C GLY A 735 -36.75 -16.86 -41.54
N GLY A 736 -37.19 -16.28 -40.42
CA GLY A 736 -38.02 -16.95 -39.41
C GLY A 736 -39.38 -17.48 -39.88
N ARG A 737 -40.00 -16.88 -40.92
CA ARG A 737 -41.22 -17.44 -41.54
C ARG A 737 -40.98 -18.77 -42.25
N GLY A 738 -39.81 -18.95 -42.87
CA GLY A 738 -39.42 -20.22 -43.48
C GLY A 738 -39.19 -21.28 -42.40
N PHE A 739 -38.47 -20.89 -41.35
CA PHE A 739 -38.20 -21.72 -40.18
C PHE A 739 -39.50 -22.22 -39.50
N ALA A 740 -40.47 -21.32 -39.28
CA ALA A 740 -41.77 -21.67 -38.69
C ALA A 740 -42.57 -22.66 -39.56
N ARG A 741 -42.64 -22.44 -40.87
CA ARG A 741 -43.34 -23.32 -41.82
C ARG A 741 -42.70 -24.70 -41.94
N ASN A 742 -41.39 -24.78 -41.82
CA ASN A 742 -40.68 -26.06 -41.81
C ASN A 742 -40.90 -26.79 -40.49
N LEU A 743 -40.91 -26.07 -39.36
CA LEU A 743 -41.24 -26.63 -38.06
C LEU A 743 -42.66 -27.20 -37.99
N GLU A 744 -43.66 -26.51 -38.54
CA GLU A 744 -45.05 -26.99 -38.58
C GLU A 744 -45.19 -28.37 -39.22
N LYS A 745 -44.33 -28.71 -40.19
CA LYS A 745 -44.34 -30.02 -40.85
C LYS A 745 -43.71 -31.13 -39.99
N LEU A 746 -42.89 -30.78 -39.01
CA LEU A 746 -42.07 -31.69 -38.22
C LEU A 746 -42.58 -31.89 -36.78
N VAL A 747 -43.45 -31.01 -36.29
CA VAL A 747 -44.01 -31.09 -34.93
C VAL A 747 -45.26 -31.99 -34.88
N ASN A 748 -45.55 -32.52 -33.69
CA ASN A 748 -46.72 -33.37 -33.43
C ASN A 748 -48.02 -32.58 -33.62
N LYS A 749 -49.11 -33.28 -33.97
CA LYS A 749 -50.46 -32.69 -34.02
C LYS A 749 -50.83 -32.14 -32.63
N GLY A 750 -51.15 -30.85 -32.55
CA GLY A 750 -51.52 -30.16 -31.30
C GLY A 750 -50.53 -29.08 -30.84
N VAL A 751 -49.37 -28.94 -31.49
CA VAL A 751 -48.44 -27.82 -31.28
C VAL A 751 -48.89 -26.62 -32.12
N ASN A 752 -49.23 -25.50 -31.47
CA ASN A 752 -49.60 -24.27 -32.16
C ASN A 752 -48.40 -23.34 -32.33
N ILE A 753 -48.01 -23.07 -33.58
CA ILE A 753 -46.86 -22.23 -33.90
C ILE A 753 -47.35 -20.84 -34.31
N PHE A 754 -46.77 -19.82 -33.69
CA PHE A 754 -46.98 -18.41 -33.98
C PHE A 754 -45.64 -17.79 -34.35
N TRP A 755 -45.64 -16.86 -35.30
CA TRP A 755 -44.47 -16.06 -35.62
C TRP A 755 -44.83 -14.58 -35.60
N PHE A 756 -43.88 -13.76 -35.20
CA PHE A 756 -44.06 -12.31 -35.12
C PHE A 756 -42.73 -11.61 -35.43
N HIS A 757 -42.80 -10.29 -35.62
CA HIS A 757 -41.63 -9.46 -35.85
C HIS A 757 -41.47 -8.49 -34.68
N GLN A 758 -40.25 -8.37 -34.18
CA GLN A 758 -39.92 -7.51 -33.06
C GLN A 758 -39.03 -6.37 -33.56
N SER A 759 -39.59 -5.15 -33.59
CA SER A 759 -38.94 -3.97 -34.18
C SER A 759 -38.30 -3.04 -33.14
N ASN A 760 -38.51 -3.29 -31.85
CA ASN A 760 -37.99 -2.45 -30.78
C ASN A 760 -36.48 -2.69 -30.55
N ASN A 761 -35.80 -1.69 -29.99
CA ASN A 761 -34.38 -1.77 -29.71
C ASN A 761 -34.06 -2.89 -28.70
N LYS A 762 -33.24 -3.86 -29.14
CA LYS A 762 -32.84 -5.07 -28.41
C LYS A 762 -32.23 -4.76 -27.03
N GLU A 763 -31.25 -3.86 -26.99
CA GLU A 763 -30.56 -3.46 -25.76
C GLU A 763 -31.53 -2.83 -24.74
N ALA A 764 -32.42 -1.95 -25.21
CA ALA A 764 -33.41 -1.29 -24.35
C ALA A 764 -34.37 -2.31 -23.71
N ARG A 765 -34.86 -3.29 -24.49
CA ARG A 765 -35.75 -4.36 -24.02
C ARG A 765 -35.08 -5.25 -22.98
N ILE A 766 -33.85 -5.68 -23.28
CA ILE A 766 -33.05 -6.50 -22.37
C ILE A 766 -32.82 -5.75 -21.05
N TYR A 767 -32.50 -4.46 -21.11
CA TYR A 767 -32.29 -3.65 -19.91
C TYR A 767 -33.57 -3.53 -19.07
N SER A 768 -34.71 -3.16 -19.68
CA SER A 768 -35.96 -2.93 -18.97
C SER A 768 -36.53 -4.19 -18.31
N ASN A 769 -36.39 -5.35 -18.96
CA ASN A 769 -36.97 -6.61 -18.49
C ASN A 769 -36.01 -7.46 -17.64
N SER A 770 -34.73 -7.06 -17.54
CA SER A 770 -33.70 -7.81 -16.79
C SER A 770 -34.09 -8.15 -15.34
N ALA A 771 -34.80 -7.25 -14.65
CA ALA A 771 -35.27 -7.47 -13.29
C ALA A 771 -36.35 -8.57 -13.22
N SER A 772 -37.33 -8.53 -14.12
CA SER A 772 -38.38 -9.56 -14.21
C SER A 772 -37.77 -10.91 -14.58
N VAL A 773 -36.84 -10.95 -15.54
CA VAL A 773 -36.10 -12.17 -15.90
C VAL A 773 -35.40 -12.79 -14.68
N ASN A 774 -34.65 -11.98 -13.92
CA ASN A 774 -33.96 -12.46 -12.71
C ASN A 774 -34.91 -13.02 -11.63
N ASN A 775 -36.11 -12.45 -11.51
CA ASN A 775 -37.04 -12.77 -10.43
C ASN A 775 -38.00 -13.93 -10.77
N GLU A 776 -38.38 -14.05 -12.04
CA GLU A 776 -39.47 -14.91 -12.50
C GLU A 776 -39.00 -16.12 -13.30
N VAL A 777 -37.84 -16.07 -13.95
CA VAL A 777 -37.31 -17.24 -14.66
C VAL A 777 -36.63 -18.20 -13.68
N VAL A 778 -37.00 -19.48 -13.74
CA VAL A 778 -36.51 -20.53 -12.85
C VAL A 778 -35.87 -21.64 -13.67
N PHE A 779 -34.61 -21.98 -13.38
CA PHE A 779 -33.86 -22.99 -14.12
C PHE A 779 -33.78 -24.34 -13.38
N PRO A 780 -33.49 -25.47 -14.05
CA PRO A 780 -33.08 -26.69 -13.38
C PRO A 780 -31.82 -26.45 -12.53
N SER A 781 -31.72 -27.06 -11.34
CA SER A 781 -30.57 -26.87 -10.43
C SER A 781 -29.20 -27.21 -11.04
N ASP A 782 -29.17 -28.01 -12.09
CA ASP A 782 -27.99 -28.46 -12.84
C ASP A 782 -27.84 -27.78 -14.22
N TRP A 783 -28.55 -26.69 -14.49
CA TRP A 783 -28.53 -26.01 -15.81
C TRP A 783 -27.14 -25.58 -16.30
N HIS A 784 -26.23 -25.25 -15.37
CA HIS A 784 -24.83 -24.94 -15.66
C HIS A 784 -24.06 -26.14 -16.28
N ILE A 785 -24.51 -27.37 -16.02
CA ILE A 785 -23.97 -28.61 -16.59
C ILE A 785 -24.69 -28.93 -17.90
N ARG A 786 -26.02 -28.77 -17.93
CA ARG A 786 -26.84 -29.08 -19.11
C ARG A 786 -26.53 -28.19 -20.30
N TRP A 787 -26.36 -26.89 -20.05
CA TRP A 787 -26.21 -25.86 -21.09
C TRP A 787 -25.07 -24.89 -20.74
N PRO A 788 -23.80 -25.34 -20.71
CA PRO A 788 -22.68 -24.55 -20.19
C PRO A 788 -22.41 -23.27 -20.98
N VAL A 789 -22.62 -23.29 -22.31
CA VAL A 789 -22.45 -22.11 -23.17
C VAL A 789 -23.54 -21.07 -22.89
N PHE A 790 -24.80 -21.51 -22.87
CA PHE A 790 -25.94 -20.66 -22.51
C PHE A 790 -25.79 -20.07 -21.11
N TYR A 791 -25.44 -20.90 -20.12
CA TYR A 791 -25.16 -20.49 -18.74
C TYR A 791 -24.11 -19.38 -18.68
N LYS A 792 -22.98 -19.56 -19.38
CA LYS A 792 -21.89 -18.57 -19.43
C LYS A 792 -22.37 -17.26 -20.05
N HIS A 793 -23.12 -17.31 -21.14
CA HIS A 793 -23.58 -16.09 -21.81
C HIS A 793 -24.54 -15.31 -20.91
N VAL A 794 -25.54 -15.97 -20.32
CA VAL A 794 -26.52 -15.31 -19.42
C VAL A 794 -25.83 -14.74 -18.17
N THR A 795 -25.04 -15.53 -17.45
CA THR A 795 -24.47 -15.11 -16.16
C THR A 795 -23.31 -14.12 -16.26
N LYS A 796 -22.70 -13.96 -17.44
CA LYS A 796 -21.62 -12.99 -17.66
C LYS A 796 -22.05 -11.73 -18.40
N TYR A 797 -23.33 -11.59 -18.75
CA TYR A 797 -23.82 -10.45 -19.50
C TYR A 797 -23.76 -9.15 -18.68
N LYS A 798 -23.13 -8.12 -19.24
CA LYS A 798 -22.86 -6.84 -18.59
C LYS A 798 -23.91 -5.78 -18.97
N LYS A 799 -24.15 -4.82 -18.07
CA LYS A 799 -25.00 -3.63 -18.31
C LYS A 799 -24.45 -2.71 -19.41
N ILE A 800 -23.15 -2.79 -19.68
CA ILE A 800 -22.51 -2.07 -20.78
C ILE A 800 -22.63 -2.95 -22.02
N PHE A 801 -23.66 -2.70 -22.83
CA PHE A 801 -24.02 -3.56 -23.96
C PHE A 801 -22.90 -3.76 -24.98
N SER A 802 -22.13 -2.71 -25.28
CA SER A 802 -20.97 -2.76 -26.17
C SER A 802 -19.81 -3.64 -25.69
N ALA A 803 -19.87 -4.16 -24.47
CA ALA A 803 -18.89 -5.09 -23.90
C ALA A 803 -19.32 -6.56 -23.97
N ASN A 804 -20.49 -6.85 -24.56
CA ASN A 804 -20.99 -8.22 -24.72
C ASN A 804 -20.87 -8.64 -26.19
N ASP A 805 -20.28 -9.82 -26.42
CA ASP A 805 -20.10 -10.36 -27.78
C ASP A 805 -21.38 -11.01 -28.35
N PHE A 806 -22.30 -11.45 -27.49
CA PHE A 806 -23.54 -12.14 -27.84
C PHE A 806 -24.68 -11.78 -26.89
N ASP A 807 -25.89 -11.62 -27.40
CA ASP A 807 -27.09 -11.22 -26.64
C ASP A 807 -28.33 -12.11 -26.86
N ASP A 808 -28.24 -13.13 -27.72
CA ASP A 808 -29.39 -13.96 -28.14
C ASP A 808 -30.09 -14.67 -26.98
N ALA A 809 -29.31 -15.15 -25.99
CA ALA A 809 -29.84 -15.84 -24.82
C ALA A 809 -30.67 -14.89 -23.93
N GLN A 810 -30.16 -13.67 -23.75
CA GLN A 810 -30.73 -12.61 -22.92
C GLN A 810 -31.97 -12.02 -23.58
N ASP A 811 -31.94 -11.87 -24.90
CA ASP A 811 -33.09 -11.39 -25.66
C ASP A 811 -34.22 -12.43 -25.69
N THR A 812 -33.89 -13.71 -25.87
CA THR A 812 -34.89 -14.79 -25.80
C THR A 812 -35.55 -14.87 -24.42
N LEU A 813 -34.77 -14.76 -23.34
CA LEU A 813 -35.30 -14.71 -21.97
C LEU A 813 -36.20 -13.48 -21.74
N THR A 814 -35.81 -12.33 -22.29
CA THR A 814 -36.63 -11.12 -22.29
C THR A 814 -37.94 -11.33 -23.06
N GLY A 815 -37.88 -11.95 -24.24
CA GLY A 815 -39.04 -12.24 -25.06
C GLY A 815 -40.06 -13.18 -24.39
N ILE A 816 -39.60 -14.12 -23.56
CA ILE A 816 -40.49 -14.96 -22.74
C ILE A 816 -41.32 -14.08 -21.79
N ILE A 817 -40.69 -13.15 -21.08
CA ILE A 817 -41.39 -12.24 -20.15
C ILE A 817 -42.40 -11.38 -20.91
N GLU A 818 -41.98 -10.78 -22.03
CA GLU A 818 -42.83 -9.87 -22.81
C GLU A 818 -44.08 -10.55 -23.38
N ILE A 819 -43.99 -11.81 -23.83
CA ILE A 819 -45.15 -12.54 -24.35
C ILE A 819 -46.14 -12.88 -23.23
N GLU A 820 -45.64 -13.25 -22.06
CA GLU A 820 -46.48 -13.61 -20.92
C GLU A 820 -47.10 -12.40 -20.23
N GLU A 821 -46.47 -11.21 -20.30
CA GLU A 821 -47.01 -9.96 -19.77
C GLU A 821 -48.02 -9.28 -20.73
N ASN A 822 -47.81 -9.36 -22.06
CA ASN A 822 -48.70 -8.73 -23.05
C ASN A 822 -50.02 -9.48 -23.29
N THR A 823 -50.33 -10.54 -22.53
CA THR A 823 -51.54 -11.34 -22.75
C THR A 823 -52.84 -10.67 -22.25
N GLU A 824 -52.77 -9.46 -21.66
CA GLU A 824 -53.96 -8.66 -21.28
C GLU A 824 -54.43 -7.64 -22.34
N VAL A 825 -53.74 -7.49 -23.48
CA VAL A 825 -54.16 -6.55 -24.55
C VAL A 825 -54.06 -7.19 -25.94
N VAL A 826 -54.92 -8.17 -26.22
CA VAL A 826 -55.33 -8.48 -27.59
C VAL A 826 -56.85 -8.47 -27.61
N HIS A 827 -57.41 -7.28 -27.82
CA HIS A 827 -58.81 -7.11 -28.22
C HIS A 827 -59.00 -7.71 -29.62
N GLU A 828 -60.03 -8.54 -29.73
CA GLU A 828 -60.90 -8.75 -30.89
C GLU A 828 -60.42 -8.19 -32.23
N THR A 829 -59.91 -9.08 -33.09
CA THR A 829 -60.13 -8.93 -34.53
C THR A 829 -61.22 -9.92 -34.93
N GLU A 830 -62.34 -9.35 -35.35
CA GLU A 830 -63.48 -9.97 -36.04
C GLU A 830 -63.22 -11.39 -36.57
N ALA A 831 -63.74 -12.38 -35.86
CA ALA A 831 -64.16 -13.63 -36.46
C ALA A 831 -65.69 -13.58 -36.56
N ASN A 832 -66.18 -13.48 -37.80
CA ASN A 832 -67.59 -13.58 -38.16
C ASN A 832 -68.24 -14.79 -37.48
N ALA A 833 -69.42 -14.55 -36.91
CA ALA A 833 -70.21 -15.50 -36.13
C ALA A 833 -70.99 -16.54 -36.98
N ASP A 834 -70.55 -16.87 -38.20
CA ASP A 834 -71.34 -17.69 -39.13
C ASP A 834 -70.72 -19.03 -39.58
N ASP A 835 -69.55 -19.44 -39.10
CA ASP A 835 -68.83 -20.57 -39.72
C ASP A 835 -68.44 -21.76 -38.83
N LEU A 836 -69.15 -22.00 -37.72
CA LEU A 836 -69.09 -23.31 -37.04
C LEU A 836 -70.49 -23.76 -36.58
N GLY A 837 -71.16 -24.47 -37.50
CA GLY A 837 -72.43 -25.14 -37.26
C GLY A 837 -72.34 -26.27 -36.22
N LEU A 838 -73.21 -26.14 -35.22
CA LEU A 838 -74.11 -27.16 -34.67
C LEU A 838 -73.58 -28.53 -34.17
N PHE A 839 -73.94 -28.75 -32.90
CA PHE A 839 -74.12 -29.97 -32.10
C PHE A 839 -72.95 -30.50 -31.26
#